data_AF-A0A8X7Y3A2-F1
#
_entry.id   AF-A0A8X7Y3A2-F1
#
_cell.length_a   1.000
_cell.length_b   1.000
_cell.length_c   1.000
_cell.angle_alpha   90.00
_cell.angle_beta   90.00
_cell.angle_gamma   90.00
#
_symmetry.space_group_name_H-M   'P 1'
#
loop_
_entity.id
_entity.type
_entity.pdbx_description
1 polymer ?
#
loop_
_entity_poly.entity_id
_entity_poly.type
_entity_poly.pdbx_seq_one_letter_code
_entity_poly.pdbx_strand_id
1 'polypeptide(L)'
;MGDLDRPVPKLPIPGKRNIMITSALPYVNNIPHLGNIIGCVLSADVFARYCRLRGYNAIYICGTDEYGTATETKAMEENSTPKQICDKYHAIHREVYKWFNISFDEFGRTSSPQQTEVCQAIFKKLLDNNWLSENTMKQLYCDKCERFLADRLVEGTCPTEGCNYDSARGDQCENCGKLLNPTELINPRCKQCKNTPRIRDTNHLFLELPQLKDKLVSYIESMSVAGSWSQNAIQTTNAWLKEGLKPRCITRDLKWGVPVPLDEFKDKVFYVWFDAPIGYVSITSCYTPDWEKWWKNPDNVELYQFMGKDNVPFHTVMFPSTLIGTGENWTMMKTISVTEYLNYEAGKFSKSKGVGVFGNDAKDTNIPVEVWRYYLLTNRPEVSDTLFTWSDLQAKLNSELLNNLGNFINRVLSFLAKPPGLGYGSIIPDAPGADSHPLTKKLAGEVGKYVEQYLEAMEKVKLKQGLKTAMSISSEGNAYLQESQFWKLYKEDQPSCSIVIKTSLGLVYLLACLLEPFIPSFSVEVFKQLNLPLEQASLCDEKGDMDRAKRPWDILPAGHKIGTPEPLFKELKDEEVEDYRRRFAGSQADRLERDEAEKAAKLAEQLKKKASVGGGKKQQAKKPASEAKSKGSVEREISITRLDIRVGLIKKVQKHPDADSLYVEEIDLGEGDCRTVVSGLVKYIPLEEMQNRKVCVLCNLKPASMRGIKSQAMVLAASNSDHTKVELVDPPPSAVVGERVTFQGFEGEPDDVLNPKKKVWETLQVDLQTNSDLVACYKDIPLTTSAGVCKVASISCGSIR
;
A
#
# COMPACT_ATOMS: atom_id res chain seq x y z
N MET A 1 6.55 31.32 2.25
CA MET A 1 5.19 31.82 2.55
C MET A 1 5.27 32.42 3.94
N GLY A 2 5.07 33.73 4.06
CA GLY A 2 5.20 34.46 5.32
C GLY A 2 4.08 34.13 6.31
N ASP A 3 4.33 34.41 7.59
CA ASP A 3 3.53 34.07 8.77
C ASP A 3 2.09 34.60 8.85
N LEU A 4 1.57 35.26 7.81
CA LEU A 4 0.28 35.96 7.85
C LEU A 4 -0.95 35.12 7.42
N ASP A 5 -0.75 33.86 7.01
CA ASP A 5 -1.83 32.97 6.52
C ASP A 5 -1.99 31.66 7.32
N ARG A 6 -1.34 31.53 8.50
CA ARG A 6 -1.52 30.32 9.33
C ARG A 6 -2.91 30.34 9.98
N PRO A 7 -3.73 29.27 9.82
CA PRO A 7 -4.98 29.15 10.55
C PRO A 7 -4.75 29.25 12.05
N VAL A 8 -5.68 29.84 12.78
CA VAL A 8 -5.62 29.91 14.26
C VAL A 8 -5.48 28.49 14.82
N PRO A 9 -4.49 28.21 15.68
CA PRO A 9 -4.30 26.88 16.22
C PRO A 9 -5.52 26.38 17.01
N LYS A 10 -5.94 25.14 16.76
CA LYS A 10 -7.02 24.50 17.50
C LYS A 10 -6.51 24.07 18.87
N LEU A 11 -7.31 24.33 19.91
CA LEU A 11 -7.07 23.89 21.28
C LEU A 11 -8.20 22.96 21.74
N PRO A 12 -7.98 22.09 22.74
CA PRO A 12 -9.03 21.26 23.31
C PRO A 12 -10.20 22.11 23.83
N ILE A 13 -11.42 21.66 23.56
CA ILE A 13 -12.66 22.30 23.97
C ILE A 13 -13.25 21.46 25.13
N PRO A 14 -13.43 22.03 26.32
CA PRO A 14 -14.05 21.33 27.45
C PRO A 14 -15.44 20.77 27.10
N GLY A 15 -15.72 19.54 27.52
CA GLY A 15 -17.00 18.86 27.27
C GLY A 15 -17.23 18.38 25.84
N LYS A 16 -16.29 18.64 24.92
CA LYS A 16 -16.26 18.04 23.58
C LYS A 16 -15.20 16.95 23.52
N ARG A 17 -15.36 16.03 22.56
CA ARG A 17 -14.35 14.99 22.29
C ARG A 17 -13.17 15.61 21.56
N ASN A 18 -12.00 15.64 22.20
CA ASN A 18 -10.77 16.19 21.63
C ASN A 18 -9.84 15.04 21.20
N ILE A 19 -9.54 14.98 19.91
CA ILE A 19 -8.78 13.89 19.30
C ILE A 19 -7.45 14.44 18.79
N MET A 20 -6.35 13.93 19.36
CA MET A 20 -5.02 14.19 18.85
C MET A 20 -4.56 13.00 18.02
N ILE A 21 -4.17 13.26 16.77
CA ILE A 21 -3.77 12.22 15.83
C ILE A 21 -2.32 12.45 15.46
N THR A 22 -1.50 11.42 15.59
CA THR A 22 -0.12 11.43 15.11
C THR A 22 0.12 10.34 14.10
N SER A 23 0.85 10.65 13.03
CA SER A 23 1.40 9.65 12.13
C SER A 23 2.90 9.52 12.37
N ALA A 24 3.43 8.29 12.31
CA ALA A 24 4.85 8.04 12.47
C ALA A 24 5.70 8.99 11.61
N LEU A 25 6.67 9.65 12.24
CA LEU A 25 7.53 10.63 11.57
C LEU A 25 8.34 9.91 10.47
N PRO A 26 8.11 10.20 9.18
CA PRO A 26 8.96 9.66 8.13
C PRO A 26 10.41 10.13 8.29
N TYR A 27 11.33 9.18 8.18
CA TYR A 27 12.76 9.51 8.14
C TYR A 27 13.09 10.31 6.88
N VAL A 28 13.72 11.47 7.06
CA VAL A 28 13.82 12.51 6.03
C VAL A 28 14.72 12.13 4.87
N ASN A 29 15.70 11.24 5.05
CA ASN A 29 16.78 11.07 4.08
C ASN A 29 16.40 10.28 2.80
N ASN A 30 15.12 9.95 2.60
CA ASN A 30 14.62 9.16 1.46
C ASN A 30 13.22 9.59 1.04
N ILE A 31 12.93 9.51 -0.25
CA ILE A 31 11.56 9.74 -0.75
C ILE A 31 10.62 8.65 -0.20
N PRO A 32 9.42 8.99 0.29
CA PRO A 32 8.48 7.99 0.78
C PRO A 32 7.88 7.19 -0.38
N HIS A 33 7.83 5.86 -0.24
CA HIS A 33 7.11 4.99 -1.17
C HIS A 33 5.67 4.74 -0.74
N LEU A 34 4.85 4.14 -1.62
CA LEU A 34 3.42 3.90 -1.34
C LEU A 34 3.18 3.14 -0.03
N GLY A 35 4.05 2.16 0.28
CA GLY A 35 4.02 1.45 1.56
C GLY A 35 4.18 2.34 2.80
N ASN A 36 5.05 3.36 2.76
CA ASN A 36 5.15 4.33 3.87
C ASN A 36 3.90 5.20 3.96
N ILE A 37 3.35 5.58 2.81
CA ILE A 37 2.16 6.44 2.73
C ILE A 37 0.96 5.72 3.32
N ILE A 38 0.65 4.49 2.86
CA ILE A 38 -0.51 3.74 3.35
C ILE A 38 -0.36 3.33 4.81
N GLY A 39 0.83 2.93 5.25
CA GLY A 39 1.03 2.43 6.61
C GLY A 39 0.98 3.52 7.69
N CYS A 40 1.18 4.78 7.30
CA CYS A 40 1.29 5.90 8.23
C CYS A 40 0.34 7.04 7.81
N VAL A 41 0.80 7.96 6.96
CA VAL A 41 0.18 9.28 6.79
C VAL A 41 -1.19 9.24 6.12
N LEU A 42 -1.44 8.32 5.19
CA LEU A 42 -2.74 8.18 4.54
C LEU A 42 -3.76 7.54 5.48
N SER A 43 -3.37 6.54 6.25
CA SER A 43 -4.26 5.93 7.26
C SER A 43 -4.70 6.94 8.33
N ALA A 44 -3.76 7.74 8.84
CA ALA A 44 -4.07 8.79 9.80
C ALA A 44 -4.93 9.91 9.21
N ASP A 45 -4.69 10.28 7.94
CA ASP A 45 -5.50 11.29 7.25
C ASP A 45 -6.96 10.89 7.13
N VAL A 46 -7.23 9.63 6.77
CA VAL A 46 -8.60 9.11 6.70
C VAL A 46 -9.28 9.25 8.05
N PHE A 47 -8.63 8.85 9.15
CA PHE A 47 -9.23 8.98 10.47
C PHE A 47 -9.40 10.45 10.89
N ALA A 48 -8.43 11.33 10.58
CA ALA A 48 -8.52 12.75 10.88
C ALA A 48 -9.69 13.44 10.18
N ARG A 49 -9.90 13.14 8.88
CA ARG A 49 -11.04 13.64 8.11
C ARG A 49 -12.36 13.12 8.66
N TYR A 50 -12.43 11.82 8.98
CA TYR A 50 -13.59 11.24 9.63
C TYR A 50 -13.93 11.96 10.96
N CYS A 51 -12.94 12.17 11.83
CA CYS A 51 -13.16 12.90 13.09
C CYS A 51 -13.72 14.32 12.85
N ARG A 52 -13.20 15.03 11.85
CA ARG A 52 -13.69 16.37 11.48
C ARG A 52 -15.13 16.33 10.96
N LEU A 53 -15.49 15.36 10.12
CA LEU A 53 -16.87 15.18 9.63
C LEU A 53 -17.86 14.83 10.75
N ARG A 54 -17.41 14.09 11.78
CA ARG A 54 -18.21 13.82 12.98
C ARG A 54 -18.39 15.05 13.88
N GLY A 55 -17.66 16.13 13.61
CA GLY A 55 -17.65 17.35 14.42
C GLY A 55 -16.76 17.27 15.66
N TYR A 56 -15.85 16.28 15.73
CA TYR A 56 -14.88 16.20 16.82
C TYR A 56 -13.82 17.29 16.69
N ASN A 57 -13.32 17.76 17.82
CA ASN A 57 -12.21 18.69 17.83
C ASN A 57 -10.91 17.92 17.60
N ALA A 58 -10.47 17.85 16.34
CA ALA A 58 -9.34 17.03 15.93
C ALA A 58 -8.16 17.87 15.41
N ILE A 59 -6.96 17.53 15.89
CA ILE A 59 -5.69 17.95 15.30
C ILE A 59 -4.91 16.75 14.77
N TYR A 60 -4.28 16.92 13.61
CA TYR A 60 -3.44 15.91 12.98
C TYR A 60 -2.01 16.42 12.80
N ILE A 61 -1.09 15.84 13.58
CA ILE A 61 0.31 16.25 13.69
C ILE A 61 1.23 15.19 13.07
N CYS A 62 2.18 15.63 12.25
CA CYS A 62 3.27 14.80 11.76
C CYS A 62 4.47 15.70 11.42
N GLY A 63 5.54 15.13 10.90
CA GLY A 63 6.73 15.85 10.48
C GLY A 63 7.82 14.91 10.02
N THR A 64 8.97 15.46 9.67
CA THR A 64 10.14 14.66 9.30
C THR A 64 11.01 14.37 10.52
N ASP A 65 11.44 13.11 10.64
CA ASP A 65 12.52 12.71 11.54
C ASP A 65 13.87 12.91 10.84
N GLU A 66 14.70 13.78 11.40
CA GLU A 66 15.84 14.37 10.70
C GLU A 66 17.21 13.99 11.27
N TYR A 67 17.27 13.46 12.49
CA TYR A 67 18.53 13.20 13.19
C TYR A 67 19.10 11.81 12.93
N GLY A 68 20.31 11.58 13.45
CA GLY A 68 20.95 10.27 13.45
C GLY A 68 21.89 9.99 12.28
N THR A 69 22.57 8.85 12.38
CA THR A 69 23.71 8.49 11.52
C THR A 69 23.36 8.42 10.04
N ALA A 70 22.16 7.97 9.69
CA ALA A 70 21.80 7.79 8.29
C ALA A 70 21.62 9.12 7.53
N THR A 71 21.27 10.21 8.22
CA THR A 71 21.30 11.57 7.66
C THR A 71 22.74 12.01 7.43
N GLU A 72 23.65 11.81 8.40
CA GLU A 72 25.08 12.14 8.22
C GLU A 72 25.71 11.35 7.06
N THR A 73 25.40 10.05 6.95
CA THR A 73 25.87 9.21 5.83
C THR A 73 25.37 9.73 4.50
N LYS A 74 24.07 10.02 4.39
CA LYS A 74 23.47 10.52 3.15
C LYS A 74 24.02 11.89 2.76
N ALA A 75 24.27 12.75 3.74
CA ALA A 75 24.91 14.04 3.55
C ALA A 75 26.33 13.91 2.99
N MET A 76 27.12 12.95 3.50
CA MET A 76 28.44 12.64 2.94
C MET A 76 28.34 12.10 1.51
N GLU A 77 27.41 11.19 1.22
CA GLU A 77 27.21 10.63 -0.13
C GLU A 77 26.83 11.69 -1.17
N GLU A 78 26.04 12.70 -0.77
CA GLU A 78 25.60 13.81 -1.63
C GLU A 78 26.49 15.07 -1.52
N ASN A 79 27.67 14.97 -0.90
CA ASN A 79 28.60 16.09 -0.69
C ASN A 79 27.91 17.35 -0.12
N SER A 80 27.03 17.16 0.87
CA SER A 80 26.17 18.19 1.47
C SER A 80 26.27 18.14 3.00
N THR A 81 25.76 19.16 3.69
CA THR A 81 25.60 19.12 5.16
C THR A 81 24.32 18.36 5.55
N PRO A 82 24.24 17.76 6.76
CA PRO A 82 23.02 17.14 7.26
C PRO A 82 21.80 18.06 7.16
N LYS A 83 21.96 19.33 7.56
CA LYS A 83 20.90 20.34 7.45
C LYS A 83 20.41 20.53 6.01
N GLN A 84 21.30 20.64 5.03
CA GLN A 84 20.91 20.80 3.62
C GLN A 84 20.13 19.58 3.09
N ILE A 85 20.52 18.37 3.49
CA ILE A 85 19.78 17.14 3.15
C ILE A 85 18.39 17.17 3.78
N CYS A 86 18.29 17.48 5.06
CA CYS A 86 17.01 17.57 5.75
C CYS A 86 16.10 18.63 5.11
N ASP A 87 16.64 19.82 4.80
CA ASP A 87 15.89 20.91 4.16
C ASP A 87 15.37 20.50 2.77
N LYS A 88 16.22 19.84 1.96
CA LYS A 88 15.87 19.31 0.63
C LYS A 88 14.74 18.29 0.73
N TYR A 89 14.90 17.26 1.56
CA TYR A 89 13.94 16.16 1.57
C TYR A 89 12.67 16.48 2.38
N HIS A 90 12.73 17.33 3.41
CA HIS A 90 11.52 17.82 4.08
C HIS A 90 10.57 18.49 3.08
N ALA A 91 11.10 19.31 2.17
CA ALA A 91 10.32 19.90 1.09
C ALA A 91 9.69 18.84 0.17
N ILE A 92 10.46 17.81 -0.24
CA ILE A 92 9.97 16.70 -1.06
C ILE A 92 8.83 15.94 -0.36
N HIS A 93 9.00 15.60 0.92
CA HIS A 93 7.95 14.95 1.71
C HIS A 93 6.67 15.80 1.74
N ARG A 94 6.81 17.09 2.02
CA ARG A 94 5.68 18.02 2.07
C ARG A 94 4.95 18.10 0.72
N GLU A 95 5.68 18.14 -0.39
CA GLU A 95 5.09 18.15 -1.73
C GLU A 95 4.35 16.85 -2.06
N VAL A 96 4.95 15.71 -1.74
CA VAL A 96 4.31 14.39 -1.92
C VAL A 96 3.02 14.31 -1.12
N TYR A 97 3.06 14.64 0.17
CA TYR A 97 1.88 14.54 1.03
C TYR A 97 0.80 15.55 0.67
N LYS A 98 1.19 16.75 0.22
CA LYS A 98 0.24 17.71 -0.36
C LYS A 98 -0.44 17.13 -1.61
N TRP A 99 0.31 16.51 -2.51
CA TRP A 99 -0.27 15.89 -3.71
C TRP A 99 -1.20 14.72 -3.38
N PHE A 100 -0.84 13.88 -2.40
CA PHE A 100 -1.70 12.83 -1.84
C PHE A 100 -2.92 13.35 -1.06
N ASN A 101 -3.10 14.67 -0.99
CA ASN A 101 -4.17 15.36 -0.27
C ASN A 101 -4.22 14.96 1.22
N ILE A 102 -3.05 14.92 1.86
CA ILE A 102 -2.93 14.70 3.31
C ILE A 102 -3.15 16.03 4.04
N SER A 103 -4.08 16.03 4.99
CA SER A 103 -4.62 17.22 5.65
C SER A 103 -4.07 17.39 7.07
N PHE A 104 -2.75 17.56 7.20
CA PHE A 104 -2.13 17.89 8.47
C PHE A 104 -2.61 19.24 9.00
N ASP A 105 -2.82 19.34 10.31
CA ASP A 105 -2.91 20.65 10.98
C ASP A 105 -1.50 21.24 11.16
N GLU A 106 -0.47 20.40 11.38
CA GLU A 106 0.95 20.79 11.32
C GLU A 106 1.81 19.65 10.74
N PHE A 107 2.70 19.99 9.81
CA PHE A 107 3.74 19.10 9.30
C PHE A 107 5.13 19.69 9.61
N GLY A 108 5.66 19.37 10.79
CA GLY A 108 6.86 19.98 11.35
C GLY A 108 8.15 19.17 11.12
N ARG A 109 9.14 19.41 11.98
CA ARG A 109 10.52 18.89 11.85
C ARG A 109 11.12 18.63 13.23
N THR A 110 11.86 17.53 13.38
CA THR A 110 12.60 17.26 14.63
C THR A 110 13.87 18.10 14.76
N SER A 111 14.36 18.76 13.70
CA SER A 111 15.53 19.66 13.78
C SER A 111 15.20 21.09 14.26
N SER A 112 14.09 21.28 14.97
CA SER A 112 13.64 22.57 15.50
C SER A 112 14.28 22.92 16.85
N PRO A 113 14.38 24.22 17.22
CA PRO A 113 14.78 24.62 18.57
C PRO A 113 13.87 24.01 19.65
N GLN A 114 12.57 23.96 19.40
CA GLN A 114 11.56 23.38 20.29
C GLN A 114 11.82 21.90 20.58
N GLN A 115 12.32 21.12 19.61
CA GLN A 115 12.74 19.74 19.87
C GLN A 115 13.82 19.70 20.95
N THR A 116 14.82 20.58 20.87
CA THR A 116 15.91 20.62 21.86
C THR A 116 15.36 20.97 23.23
N GLU A 117 14.53 22.00 23.33
CA GLU A 117 13.93 22.45 24.58
C GLU A 117 13.08 21.35 25.24
N VAL A 118 12.14 20.76 24.50
CA VAL A 118 11.23 19.74 25.02
C VAL A 118 11.98 18.44 25.37
N CYS A 119 12.89 18.00 24.51
CA CYS A 119 13.69 16.80 24.76
C CYS A 119 14.58 16.95 26.00
N GLN A 120 15.27 18.07 26.15
CA GLN A 120 16.09 18.35 27.33
C GLN A 120 15.26 18.51 28.61
N ALA A 121 14.05 19.08 28.52
CA ALA A 121 13.14 19.16 29.66
C ALA A 121 12.70 17.76 30.15
N ILE A 122 12.29 16.88 29.23
CA ILE A 122 11.94 15.48 29.55
C ILE A 122 13.14 14.73 30.11
N PHE A 123 14.30 14.87 29.48
CA PHE A 123 15.55 14.26 29.96
C PHE A 123 15.88 14.68 31.40
N LYS A 124 15.80 15.99 31.69
CA LYS A 124 16.08 16.50 33.03
C LYS A 124 15.15 15.89 34.08
N LYS A 125 13.86 15.72 33.77
CA LYS A 125 12.92 15.04 34.68
C LYS A 125 13.28 13.57 34.91
N LEU A 126 13.72 12.86 33.86
CA LEU A 126 14.19 11.47 34.01
C LEU A 126 15.45 11.38 34.88
N LEU A 127 16.38 12.32 34.71
CA LEU A 127 17.59 12.42 35.53
C LEU A 127 17.26 12.72 36.99
N ASP A 128 16.44 13.75 37.25
CA ASP A 128 16.02 14.17 38.59
C ASP A 128 15.27 13.03 39.34
N ASN A 129 14.55 12.19 38.60
CA ASN A 129 13.82 11.04 39.15
C ASN A 129 14.64 9.74 39.21
N ASN A 130 15.94 9.77 38.91
CA ASN A 130 16.87 8.64 38.96
C ASN A 130 16.50 7.45 38.03
N TRP A 131 15.95 7.73 36.85
CA TRP A 131 15.65 6.70 35.84
C TRP A 131 16.78 6.46 34.83
N LEU A 132 17.93 7.10 35.04
CA LEU A 132 19.06 7.05 34.13
C LEU A 132 20.29 6.45 34.81
N SER A 133 21.04 5.64 34.08
CA SER A 133 22.35 5.14 34.49
C SER A 133 23.42 5.50 33.47
N GLU A 134 24.67 5.56 33.91
CA GLU A 134 25.84 5.75 33.06
C GLU A 134 26.61 4.43 32.96
N ASN A 135 26.91 3.98 31.73
CA ASN A 135 27.79 2.85 31.49
C ASN A 135 28.85 3.17 30.43
N THR A 136 30.05 2.63 30.61
CA THR A 136 31.14 2.72 29.63
C THR A 136 31.01 1.62 28.57
N MET A 137 31.12 2.00 27.30
CA MET A 137 31.13 1.09 26.16
C MET A 137 32.43 1.19 25.38
N LYS A 138 32.83 0.10 24.72
CA LYS A 138 33.96 0.07 23.79
C LYS A 138 33.48 0.30 22.37
N GLN A 139 34.01 1.31 21.70
CA GLN A 139 33.69 1.61 20.31
C GLN A 139 34.96 1.90 19.50
N LEU A 140 34.87 1.74 18.18
CA LEU A 140 35.96 2.10 17.28
C LEU A 140 36.03 3.62 17.10
N TYR A 141 37.20 4.19 17.30
CA TYR A 141 37.50 5.61 17.14
C TYR A 141 38.51 5.79 16.01
N CYS A 142 38.21 6.71 15.10
CA CYS A 142 39.13 7.07 14.03
C CYS A 142 39.89 8.35 14.40
N ASP A 143 41.19 8.23 14.64
CA ASP A 143 42.02 9.39 15.02
C ASP A 143 42.15 10.44 13.91
N LYS A 144 41.99 10.05 12.64
CA LYS A 144 42.06 10.98 11.50
C LYS A 144 40.75 11.74 11.27
N CYS A 145 39.61 11.10 11.54
CA CYS A 145 38.30 11.75 11.46
C CYS A 145 37.85 12.35 12.80
N GLU A 146 38.66 12.16 13.85
CA GLU A 146 38.44 12.61 15.23
C GLU A 146 37.05 12.26 15.78
N ARG A 147 36.52 11.08 15.41
CA ARG A 147 35.19 10.63 15.81
C ARG A 147 35.11 9.14 16.09
N PHE A 148 34.14 8.76 16.92
CA PHE A 148 33.68 7.38 17.00
C PHE A 148 32.97 6.98 15.70
N LEU A 149 33.13 5.72 15.31
CA LEU A 149 32.58 5.17 14.09
C LEU A 149 31.35 4.33 14.44
N ALA A 150 30.20 4.73 13.90
CA ALA A 150 29.05 3.84 13.84
C ALA A 150 29.38 2.62 12.96
N ASP A 151 28.71 1.49 13.19
CA ASP A 151 28.97 0.21 12.55
C ASP A 151 29.03 0.30 11.01
N ARG A 152 28.16 1.11 10.41
CA ARG A 152 28.10 1.36 8.96
C ARG A 152 29.29 2.13 8.38
N LEU A 153 30.07 2.80 9.24
CA LEU A 153 31.28 3.54 8.90
C LEU A 153 32.55 2.71 9.14
N VAL A 154 32.41 1.45 9.56
CA VAL A 154 33.49 0.49 9.71
C VAL A 154 33.37 -0.58 8.64
N GLU A 155 34.47 -0.83 7.94
CA GLU A 155 34.63 -1.98 7.04
C GLU A 155 35.88 -2.76 7.43
N GLY A 156 35.93 -4.06 7.17
CA GLY A 156 37.10 -4.87 7.48
C GLY A 156 36.94 -6.31 7.03
N THR A 157 37.90 -7.15 7.37
CA THR A 157 37.87 -8.56 7.04
C THR A 157 36.95 -9.31 8.02
N CYS A 158 36.05 -10.14 7.48
CA CYS A 158 35.12 -10.95 8.24
C CYS A 158 35.86 -11.93 9.18
N PRO A 159 35.59 -11.92 10.50
CA PRO A 159 36.23 -12.82 11.46
C PRO A 159 35.65 -14.24 11.46
N THR A 160 34.64 -14.50 10.63
CA THR A 160 34.02 -15.83 10.54
C THR A 160 34.98 -16.79 9.86
N GLU A 161 35.33 -17.86 10.56
CA GLU A 161 36.17 -18.93 10.03
C GLU A 161 35.62 -19.46 8.70
N GLY A 162 36.50 -19.59 7.70
CA GLY A 162 36.14 -20.01 6.35
C GLY A 162 35.51 -18.94 5.44
N CYS A 163 35.18 -17.75 5.95
CA CYS A 163 34.62 -16.67 5.13
C CYS A 163 35.69 -15.72 4.56
N ASN A 164 36.55 -15.15 5.41
CA ASN A 164 37.65 -14.24 5.04
C ASN A 164 37.27 -13.07 4.09
N TYR A 165 36.01 -12.66 4.06
CA TYR A 165 35.56 -11.58 3.18
C TYR A 165 36.14 -10.23 3.62
N ASP A 166 36.99 -9.61 2.81
CA ASP A 166 37.80 -8.43 3.19
C ASP A 166 37.00 -7.12 3.31
N SER A 167 35.74 -7.11 2.88
CA SER A 167 34.90 -5.90 2.87
C SER A 167 33.63 -6.08 3.70
N ALA A 168 33.68 -6.87 4.77
CA ALA A 168 32.57 -7.01 5.70
C ALA A 168 32.29 -5.67 6.40
N ARG A 169 31.00 -5.38 6.61
CA ARG A 169 30.56 -4.20 7.36
C ARG A 169 30.64 -4.47 8.86
N GLY A 170 30.69 -3.42 9.66
CA GLY A 170 30.74 -3.52 11.12
C GLY A 170 29.59 -4.29 11.76
N ASP A 171 28.41 -4.28 11.15
CA ASP A 171 27.17 -4.91 11.65
C ASP A 171 26.86 -6.28 11.02
N GLN A 172 27.29 -6.50 9.77
CA GLN A 172 27.00 -7.74 9.06
C GLN A 172 27.99 -8.02 7.92
N CYS A 173 28.42 -9.27 7.79
CA CYS A 173 29.15 -9.74 6.62
C CYS A 173 28.19 -10.03 5.45
N GLU A 174 28.40 -9.40 4.30
CA GLU A 174 27.56 -9.60 3.11
C GLU A 174 27.80 -10.96 2.43
N ASN A 175 28.94 -11.60 2.68
CA ASN A 175 29.30 -12.89 2.08
C ASN A 175 28.69 -14.09 2.85
N CYS A 176 28.88 -14.15 4.17
CA CYS A 176 28.36 -15.26 4.99
C CYS A 176 27.06 -14.94 5.74
N GLY A 177 26.57 -13.70 5.67
CA GLY A 177 25.34 -13.25 6.32
C GLY A 177 25.43 -13.07 7.84
N LYS A 178 26.56 -13.44 8.48
CA LYS A 178 26.75 -13.36 9.93
C LYS A 178 26.66 -11.92 10.43
N LEU A 179 25.92 -11.71 11.52
CA LEU A 179 25.93 -10.47 12.28
C LEU A 179 27.26 -10.34 13.04
N LEU A 180 27.88 -9.18 12.96
CA LEU A 180 29.20 -8.90 13.53
C LEU A 180 29.10 -7.76 14.53
N ASN A 181 30.04 -7.73 15.48
CA ASN A 181 30.34 -6.49 16.20
C ASN A 181 31.53 -5.81 15.49
N PRO A 182 31.52 -4.47 15.31
CA PRO A 182 32.60 -3.79 14.59
C PRO A 182 33.98 -4.02 15.21
N THR A 183 34.04 -4.19 16.53
CA THR A 183 35.27 -4.47 17.29
C THR A 183 35.84 -5.87 17.03
N GLU A 184 35.08 -6.78 16.42
CA GLU A 184 35.51 -8.12 16.05
C GLU A 184 36.08 -8.20 14.63
N LEU A 185 35.90 -7.16 13.80
CA LEU A 185 36.45 -7.14 12.45
C LEU A 185 37.98 -7.24 12.47
N ILE A 186 38.52 -8.09 11.61
CA ILE A 186 39.95 -8.18 11.39
C ILE A 186 40.35 -7.02 10.46
N ASN A 187 41.46 -6.33 10.76
CA ASN A 187 41.94 -5.17 10.00
C ASN A 187 40.84 -4.12 9.75
N PRO A 188 40.17 -3.62 10.80
CA PRO A 188 39.10 -2.65 10.62
C PRO A 188 39.64 -1.38 9.96
N ARG A 189 38.82 -0.76 9.13
CA ARG A 189 39.13 0.45 8.37
C ARG A 189 37.94 1.40 8.48
N CYS A 190 38.25 2.68 8.64
CA CYS A 190 37.24 3.73 8.55
C CYS A 190 36.80 3.86 7.08
N LYS A 191 35.51 3.68 6.80
CA LYS A 191 34.96 3.79 5.44
C LYS A 191 35.22 5.17 4.80
N GLN A 192 35.33 6.21 5.62
CA GLN A 192 35.55 7.59 5.17
C GLN A 192 37.01 7.88 4.79
N CYS A 193 37.96 7.68 5.71
CA CYS A 193 39.35 8.08 5.49
C CYS A 193 40.32 6.91 5.24
N LYS A 194 39.80 5.68 5.28
CA LYS A 194 40.52 4.41 5.11
C LYS A 194 41.59 4.10 6.17
N ASN A 195 41.73 4.95 7.18
CA ASN A 195 42.63 4.71 8.30
C ASN A 195 42.12 3.61 9.24
N THR A 196 43.03 2.90 9.89
CA THR A 196 42.70 1.88 10.91
C THR A 196 42.18 2.57 12.18
N PRO A 197 40.94 2.30 12.62
CA PRO A 197 40.43 2.81 13.88
C PRO A 197 40.95 1.99 15.07
N ARG A 198 40.97 2.60 16.26
CA ARG A 198 41.33 1.95 17.52
C ARG A 198 40.12 1.81 18.43
N ILE A 199 40.10 0.78 19.27
CA ILE A 199 39.06 0.65 20.30
C ILE A 199 39.32 1.70 21.38
N ARG A 200 38.29 2.45 21.75
CA ARG A 200 38.31 3.46 22.80
C ARG A 200 37.06 3.34 23.65
N ASP A 201 37.23 3.56 24.96
CA ASP A 201 36.13 3.62 25.92
C ASP A 201 35.37 4.93 25.78
N THR A 202 34.04 4.86 25.87
CA THR A 202 33.14 6.01 25.76
C THR A 202 31.92 5.82 26.65
N ASN A 203 31.57 6.85 27.42
CA ASN A 203 30.47 6.78 28.37
C ASN A 203 29.14 7.08 27.70
N HIS A 204 28.09 6.41 28.16
CA HIS A 204 26.74 6.55 27.63
C HIS A 204 25.69 6.51 28.74
N LEU A 205 24.65 7.31 28.56
CA LEU A 205 23.46 7.27 29.39
C LEU A 205 22.48 6.21 28.88
N PHE A 206 21.84 5.52 29.83
CA PHE A 206 20.84 4.48 29.59
C PHE A 206 19.55 4.82 30.34
N LEU A 207 18.41 4.59 29.68
CA LEU A 207 17.11 4.60 30.34
C LEU A 207 16.89 3.23 31.00
N GLU A 208 16.62 3.23 32.30
CA GLU A 208 16.41 2.05 33.14
C GLU A 208 15.01 1.46 32.98
N LEU A 209 14.70 0.99 31.76
CA LEU A 209 13.42 0.33 31.45
C LEU A 209 13.02 -0.82 32.41
N PRO A 210 13.95 -1.67 32.91
CA PRO A 210 13.56 -2.74 33.83
C PRO A 210 12.86 -2.21 35.08
N GLN A 211 13.27 -1.03 35.56
CA GLN A 211 12.74 -0.42 36.77
C GLN A 211 11.38 0.27 36.54
N LEU A 212 11.06 0.64 35.30
CA LEU A 212 9.77 1.22 34.91
C LEU A 212 8.72 0.17 34.51
N LYS A 213 9.11 -1.11 34.49
CA LYS A 213 8.31 -2.21 33.92
C LYS A 213 6.90 -2.29 34.50
N ASP A 214 6.73 -2.25 35.82
CA ASP A 214 5.43 -2.50 36.44
C ASP A 214 4.41 -1.41 36.08
N LYS A 215 4.84 -0.14 36.09
CA LYS A 215 4.01 1.00 35.66
C LYS A 215 3.65 0.89 34.18
N LEU A 216 4.62 0.51 33.35
CA LEU A 216 4.41 0.34 31.92
C LEU A 216 3.43 -0.79 31.61
N VAL A 217 3.58 -1.95 32.25
CA VAL A 217 2.69 -3.11 32.06
C VAL A 217 1.26 -2.75 32.44
N SER A 218 1.07 -2.07 33.58
CA SER A 218 -0.27 -1.60 33.99
C SER A 218 -0.90 -0.67 32.96
N TYR A 219 -0.12 0.26 32.40
CA TYR A 219 -0.57 1.12 31.31
C TYR A 219 -0.96 0.31 30.05
N ILE A 220 -0.13 -0.63 29.61
CA ILE A 220 -0.37 -1.44 28.42
C ILE A 220 -1.62 -2.32 28.59
N GLU A 221 -1.76 -3.02 29.71
CA GLU A 221 -2.91 -3.89 29.96
C GLU A 221 -4.23 -3.10 29.94
N SER A 222 -4.26 -1.92 30.58
CA SER A 222 -5.43 -1.06 30.60
C SER A 222 -5.75 -0.47 29.21
N MET A 223 -4.76 0.16 28.55
CA MET A 223 -4.99 0.90 27.31
C MET A 223 -5.14 0.02 26.09
N SER A 224 -4.53 -1.16 26.06
CA SER A 224 -4.70 -2.11 24.95
C SER A 224 -6.16 -2.52 24.74
N VAL A 225 -6.91 -2.65 25.85
CA VAL A 225 -8.34 -2.97 25.85
C VAL A 225 -9.17 -1.71 25.64
N ALA A 226 -9.00 -0.68 26.47
CA ALA A 226 -9.78 0.56 26.41
C ALA A 226 -9.63 1.29 25.06
N GLY A 227 -8.44 1.24 24.47
CA GLY A 227 -8.11 1.84 23.19
C GLY A 227 -8.25 0.91 21.99
N SER A 228 -8.69 -0.34 22.19
CA SER A 228 -8.87 -1.33 21.11
C SER A 228 -7.64 -1.45 20.19
N TRP A 229 -6.45 -1.68 20.77
CA TRP A 229 -5.22 -1.76 20.00
C TRP A 229 -5.29 -2.85 18.93
N SER A 230 -4.62 -2.62 17.80
CA SER A 230 -4.53 -3.63 16.76
C SER A 230 -3.79 -4.89 17.26
N GLN A 231 -4.22 -6.07 16.82
CA GLN A 231 -3.72 -7.34 17.34
C GLN A 231 -2.21 -7.52 17.12
N ASN A 232 -1.70 -7.09 15.96
CA ASN A 232 -0.26 -7.08 15.67
C ASN A 232 0.54 -6.18 16.64
N ALA A 233 -0.03 -5.06 17.11
CA ALA A 233 0.58 -4.19 18.11
C ALA A 233 0.67 -4.89 19.47
N ILE A 234 -0.41 -5.54 19.89
CA ILE A 234 -0.47 -6.31 21.15
C ILE A 234 0.55 -7.44 21.12
N GLN A 235 0.57 -8.24 20.05
CA GLN A 235 1.50 -9.35 19.89
C GLN A 235 2.96 -8.90 19.96
N THR A 236 3.31 -7.84 19.21
CA THR A 236 4.67 -7.28 19.19
C THR A 236 5.09 -6.74 20.56
N THR A 237 4.17 -6.03 21.24
CA THR A 237 4.41 -5.48 22.57
C THR A 237 4.61 -6.59 23.61
N ASN A 238 3.74 -7.60 23.60
CA ASN A 238 3.84 -8.74 24.52
C ASN A 238 5.11 -9.56 24.30
N ALA A 239 5.57 -9.71 23.05
CA ALA A 239 6.84 -10.36 22.75
C ALA A 239 8.02 -9.62 23.40
N TRP A 240 8.05 -8.28 23.33
CA TRP A 240 9.04 -7.44 23.99
C TRP A 240 9.00 -7.56 25.52
N LEU A 241 7.80 -7.55 26.12
CA LEU A 241 7.65 -7.70 27.57
C LEU A 241 8.09 -9.09 28.05
N LYS A 242 7.83 -10.14 27.26
CA LYS A 242 8.21 -11.53 27.58
C LYS A 242 9.72 -11.75 27.51
N GLU A 243 10.43 -11.11 26.58
CA GLU A 243 11.90 -11.16 26.52
C GLU A 243 12.56 -10.55 27.77
N GLY A 244 11.84 -9.63 28.42
CA GLY A 244 12.34 -8.84 29.54
C GLY A 244 12.93 -7.52 29.06
N LEU A 245 12.45 -6.43 29.66
CA LEU A 245 12.96 -5.10 29.36
C LEU A 245 14.41 -5.00 29.84
N LYS A 246 15.27 -4.40 29.02
CA LYS A 246 16.71 -4.18 29.27
C LYS A 246 16.97 -2.67 29.29
N PRO A 247 18.00 -2.19 30.01
CA PRO A 247 18.43 -0.80 29.90
C PRO A 247 18.72 -0.43 28.44
N ARG A 248 18.30 0.76 27.99
CA ARG A 248 18.47 1.21 26.60
C ARG A 248 19.31 2.46 26.55
N CYS A 249 20.41 2.42 25.79
CA CYS A 249 21.28 3.55 25.59
C CYS A 249 20.57 4.68 24.83
N ILE A 250 20.48 5.86 25.45
CA ILE A 250 19.79 7.06 24.93
C ILE A 250 20.75 8.12 24.38
N THR A 251 22.06 7.85 24.31
CA THR A 251 23.07 8.80 23.81
C THR A 251 23.89 8.20 22.66
N ARG A 252 24.42 9.03 21.78
CA ARG A 252 25.30 8.63 20.67
C ARG A 252 26.43 9.62 20.45
N ASP A 253 27.56 9.11 20.01
CA ASP A 253 28.72 9.88 19.54
C ASP A 253 28.50 10.37 18.10
N LEU A 254 27.53 11.26 17.93
CA LEU A 254 27.23 11.92 16.66
C LEU A 254 27.25 13.43 16.85
N LYS A 255 27.41 14.17 15.76
CA LYS A 255 27.32 15.64 15.77
C LYS A 255 25.92 16.12 15.39
N TRP A 256 25.20 15.36 14.56
CA TRP A 256 23.84 15.69 14.12
C TRP A 256 22.76 15.03 14.99
N GLY A 257 22.32 15.76 16.01
CA GLY A 257 21.29 15.33 16.97
C GLY A 257 21.02 16.41 18.03
N VAL A 258 20.06 16.15 18.92
CA VAL A 258 19.82 17.03 20.09
C VAL A 258 20.98 16.90 21.08
N PRO A 259 21.66 17.99 21.48
CA PRO A 259 22.79 17.92 22.40
C PRO A 259 22.34 17.50 23.81
N VAL A 260 23.17 16.68 24.47
CA VAL A 260 22.93 16.27 25.86
C VAL A 260 23.36 17.41 26.81
N PRO A 261 22.49 17.89 27.73
CA PRO A 261 22.77 19.06 28.56
C PRO A 261 23.60 18.71 29.81
N LEU A 262 24.68 17.95 29.65
CA LEU A 262 25.64 17.58 30.70
C LEU A 262 27.06 17.89 30.25
N ASP A 263 27.90 18.38 31.17
CA ASP A 263 29.22 18.88 30.83
C ASP A 263 30.15 17.78 30.29
N GLU A 264 30.03 16.57 30.83
CA GLU A 264 30.78 15.37 30.41
C GLU A 264 30.24 14.73 29.11
N PHE A 265 29.09 15.19 28.60
CA PHE A 265 28.45 14.72 27.36
C PHE A 265 28.41 15.77 26.23
N LYS A 266 29.19 16.87 26.32
CA LYS A 266 29.18 17.99 25.33
C LYS A 266 29.36 17.57 23.87
N ASP A 267 30.09 16.50 23.62
CA ASP A 267 30.36 15.99 22.27
C ASP A 267 29.38 14.91 21.81
N LYS A 268 28.31 14.67 22.58
CA LYS A 268 27.30 13.64 22.33
C LYS A 268 25.93 14.25 22.12
N VAL A 269 25.10 13.48 21.43
CA VAL A 269 23.69 13.81 21.19
C VAL A 269 22.80 12.71 21.71
N PHE A 270 21.53 13.02 21.91
CA PHE A 270 20.53 11.99 22.18
C PHE A 270 20.39 11.05 20.99
N TYR A 271 20.15 9.78 21.31
CA TYR A 271 19.87 8.77 20.31
C TYR A 271 18.48 8.97 19.73
N VAL A 272 18.35 8.86 18.40
CA VAL A 272 17.08 9.08 17.69
C VAL A 272 15.92 8.23 18.21
N TRP A 273 16.20 7.04 18.77
CA TRP A 273 15.15 6.17 19.35
C TRP A 273 14.56 6.73 20.65
N PHE A 274 15.24 7.67 21.30
CA PHE A 274 14.76 8.37 22.49
C PHE A 274 14.00 9.64 22.11
N ASP A 275 14.55 10.48 21.23
CA ASP A 275 13.99 11.82 20.96
C ASP A 275 13.01 11.89 19.78
N ALA A 276 13.03 10.96 18.82
CA ALA A 276 12.11 11.00 17.69
C ALA A 276 10.62 10.99 18.10
N PRO A 277 10.16 10.15 19.06
CA PRO A 277 8.78 10.25 19.56
C PRO A 277 8.47 11.56 20.31
N ILE A 278 9.48 12.19 20.93
CA ILE A 278 9.33 13.53 21.52
C ILE A 278 9.06 14.58 20.43
N GLY A 279 9.44 14.27 19.19
CA GLY A 279 9.09 15.03 17.99
C GLY A 279 7.60 15.35 17.85
N TYR A 280 6.69 14.47 18.28
CA TYR A 280 5.26 14.79 18.23
C TYR A 280 4.89 15.96 19.16
N VAL A 281 5.50 16.00 20.34
CA VAL A 281 5.30 17.05 21.34
C VAL A 281 5.91 18.36 20.85
N SER A 282 7.16 18.32 20.37
CA SER A 282 7.85 19.52 19.90
C SER A 282 7.21 20.12 18.65
N ILE A 283 6.74 19.29 17.70
CA ILE A 283 5.99 19.77 16.54
C ILE A 283 4.67 20.43 16.99
N THR A 284 4.00 19.89 17.99
CA THR A 284 2.79 20.53 18.54
C THR A 284 3.12 21.86 19.23
N SER A 285 4.28 21.99 19.86
CA SER A 285 4.76 23.27 20.41
C SER A 285 5.12 24.31 19.34
N CYS A 286 5.56 23.87 18.15
CA CYS A 286 5.71 24.74 16.98
C CYS A 286 4.35 25.19 16.42
N TYR A 287 3.31 24.36 16.56
CA TYR A 287 1.95 24.67 16.12
C TYR A 287 1.26 25.67 17.05
N THR A 288 1.44 25.54 18.37
CA THR A 288 0.83 26.45 19.35
C THR A 288 1.67 26.56 20.63
N PRO A 289 1.79 27.76 21.24
CA PRO A 289 2.43 27.91 22.55
C PRO A 289 1.68 27.16 23.66
N ASP A 290 0.37 26.92 23.49
CA ASP A 290 -0.50 26.23 24.44
C ASP A 290 -0.49 24.69 24.26
N TRP A 291 0.61 24.12 23.74
CA TRP A 291 0.71 22.70 23.37
C TRP A 291 0.48 21.73 24.55
N GLU A 292 0.77 22.16 25.78
CA GLU A 292 0.50 21.38 26.99
C GLU A 292 -0.99 21.08 27.17
N LYS A 293 -1.90 21.92 26.64
CA LYS A 293 -3.33 21.62 26.66
C LYS A 293 -3.67 20.33 25.91
N TRP A 294 -2.87 19.97 24.90
CA TRP A 294 -2.99 18.71 24.16
C TRP A 294 -2.19 17.56 24.80
N TRP A 295 -0.95 17.81 25.22
CA TRP A 295 -0.02 16.76 25.66
C TRP A 295 0.04 16.51 27.17
N LYS A 296 -0.55 17.39 27.99
CA LYS A 296 -0.62 17.25 29.46
C LYS A 296 -2.07 17.34 29.96
N ASN A 297 -2.99 16.69 29.25
CA ASN A 297 -4.43 16.74 29.51
C ASN A 297 -5.12 15.39 29.21
N PRO A 298 -4.69 14.28 29.84
CA PRO A 298 -5.16 12.94 29.53
C PRO A 298 -6.67 12.74 29.76
N ASP A 299 -7.28 13.53 30.65
CA ASP A 299 -8.71 13.40 30.97
C ASP A 299 -9.62 13.94 29.86
N ASN A 300 -9.11 14.82 28.99
CA ASN A 300 -9.91 15.49 27.97
C ASN A 300 -9.41 15.25 26.53
N VAL A 301 -8.26 14.61 26.36
CA VAL A 301 -7.62 14.38 25.05
C VAL A 301 -7.39 12.90 24.82
N GLU A 302 -7.85 12.41 23.66
CA GLU A 302 -7.60 11.05 23.21
C GLU A 302 -6.50 11.07 22.14
N LEU A 303 -5.36 10.40 22.42
CA LEU A 303 -4.26 10.27 21.46
C LEU A 303 -4.38 8.99 20.64
N TYR A 304 -4.42 9.16 19.32
CA TYR A 304 -4.41 8.10 18.30
C TYR A 304 -3.09 8.13 17.52
N GLN A 305 -2.38 7.00 17.45
CA GLN A 305 -1.11 6.90 16.72
C GLN A 305 -1.18 5.89 15.57
N PHE A 306 -0.68 6.29 14.40
CA PHE A 306 -0.69 5.48 13.18
C PHE A 306 0.74 5.20 12.69
N MET A 307 1.07 3.92 12.49
CA MET A 307 2.43 3.52 12.12
C MET A 307 2.50 2.14 11.46
N GLY A 308 3.64 1.83 10.84
CA GLY A 308 3.99 0.45 10.49
C GLY A 308 4.51 -0.35 11.70
N LYS A 309 4.46 -1.69 11.61
CA LYS A 309 4.81 -2.61 12.73
C LYS A 309 6.19 -2.41 13.35
N ASP A 310 7.17 -1.94 12.59
CA ASP A 310 8.54 -1.74 13.08
C ASP A 310 8.63 -0.65 14.16
N ASN A 311 7.66 0.28 14.19
CA ASN A 311 7.63 1.38 15.14
C ASN A 311 6.91 1.03 16.45
N VAL A 312 6.29 -0.14 16.56
CA VAL A 312 5.46 -0.50 17.72
C VAL A 312 6.22 -0.41 19.05
N PRO A 313 7.41 -1.03 19.23
CA PRO A 313 8.09 -0.99 20.52
C PRO A 313 8.44 0.43 20.98
N PHE A 314 8.64 1.35 20.04
CA PHE A 314 8.94 2.74 20.38
C PHE A 314 7.74 3.45 21.00
N HIS A 315 6.54 3.12 20.54
CA HIS A 315 5.31 3.81 20.93
C HIS A 315 4.55 3.07 22.03
N THR A 316 4.81 1.78 22.23
CA THR A 316 4.19 0.99 23.31
C THR A 316 5.12 0.75 24.49
N VAL A 317 6.45 0.85 24.31
CA VAL A 317 7.45 0.63 25.37
C VAL A 317 8.29 1.88 25.62
N MET A 318 9.09 2.32 24.65
CA MET A 318 10.12 3.35 24.87
C MET A 318 9.53 4.71 25.27
N PHE A 319 8.64 5.26 24.44
CA PHE A 319 8.06 6.57 24.64
C PHE A 319 7.11 6.60 25.86
N PRO A 320 6.20 5.63 26.06
CA PRO A 320 5.43 5.57 27.31
C PRO A 320 6.31 5.49 28.56
N SER A 321 7.38 4.69 28.55
CA SER A 321 8.32 4.63 29.69
C SER A 321 8.99 5.97 29.94
N THR A 322 9.41 6.65 28.87
CA THR A 322 9.99 8.00 28.92
C THR A 322 9.02 8.99 29.59
N LEU A 323 7.75 9.00 29.16
CA LEU A 323 6.72 9.89 29.74
C LEU A 323 6.40 9.52 31.19
N ILE A 324 6.18 8.24 31.50
CA ILE A 324 5.92 7.74 32.86
C ILE A 324 7.06 8.11 33.81
N GLY A 325 8.32 7.98 33.35
CA GLY A 325 9.50 8.29 34.15
C GLY A 325 9.60 9.76 34.56
N THR A 326 8.97 10.69 33.81
CA THR A 326 8.94 12.10 34.21
C THR A 326 8.09 12.37 35.47
N GLY A 327 7.11 11.50 35.74
CA GLY A 327 6.12 11.71 36.81
C GLY A 327 5.10 12.81 36.53
N GLU A 328 5.03 13.34 35.31
CA GLU A 328 4.07 14.37 34.91
C GLU A 328 2.79 13.78 34.31
N ASN A 329 1.72 14.59 34.25
CA ASN A 329 0.39 14.17 33.79
C ASN A 329 0.26 14.20 32.25
N TRP A 330 1.04 13.36 31.57
CA TRP A 330 1.06 13.30 30.09
C TRP A 330 -0.21 12.67 29.51
N THR A 331 -0.65 13.19 28.37
CA THR A 331 -1.61 12.54 27.47
C THR A 331 -0.94 11.33 26.83
N MET A 332 -1.24 10.15 27.37
CA MET A 332 -0.71 8.88 26.86
C MET A 332 -1.51 8.40 25.65
N MET A 333 -0.89 7.56 24.82
CA MET A 333 -1.57 6.97 23.67
C MET A 333 -2.76 6.14 24.14
N LYS A 334 -3.96 6.47 23.64
CA LYS A 334 -5.17 5.68 23.83
C LYS A 334 -5.19 4.53 22.83
N THR A 335 -5.10 4.85 21.53
CA THR A 335 -5.23 3.87 20.45
C THR A 335 -4.02 3.88 19.52
N ILE A 336 -3.58 2.68 19.12
CA ILE A 336 -2.56 2.47 18.09
C ILE A 336 -3.14 1.72 16.89
N SER A 337 -2.93 2.24 15.69
CA SER A 337 -3.29 1.59 14.42
C SER A 337 -2.02 1.20 13.69
N VAL A 338 -1.76 -0.11 13.66
CA VAL A 338 -0.53 -0.68 13.09
C VAL A 338 -0.84 -1.43 11.80
N THR A 339 -0.04 -1.18 10.77
CA THR A 339 -0.10 -1.94 9.52
C THR A 339 1.08 -2.89 9.34
N GLU A 340 0.80 -3.98 8.63
CA GLU A 340 1.79 -4.85 8.01
C GLU A 340 2.39 -4.17 6.75
N TYR A 341 3.19 -4.90 5.96
CA TYR A 341 3.85 -4.31 4.79
C TYR A 341 2.97 -4.34 3.53
N LEU A 342 3.04 -3.27 2.75
CA LEU A 342 2.64 -3.30 1.35
C LEU A 342 3.86 -3.70 0.52
N ASN A 343 3.73 -4.78 -0.26
CA ASN A 343 4.71 -5.29 -1.21
C ASN A 343 4.41 -4.79 -2.64
N TYR A 344 5.33 -4.94 -3.59
CA TYR A 344 5.22 -4.42 -4.97
C TYR A 344 5.50 -5.51 -6.00
N GLU A 345 4.48 -5.85 -6.81
CA GLU A 345 4.53 -6.88 -7.84
C GLU A 345 5.14 -8.20 -7.32
N ALA A 346 6.20 -8.74 -7.93
CA ALA A 346 6.82 -9.98 -7.47
C ALA A 346 7.77 -9.83 -6.26
N GLY A 347 7.88 -8.63 -5.66
CA GLY A 347 8.89 -8.33 -4.66
C GLY A 347 8.48 -7.33 -3.58
N LYS A 348 9.48 -6.80 -2.86
CA LYS A 348 9.30 -5.78 -1.82
C LYS A 348 9.64 -4.39 -2.37
N PHE A 349 8.99 -3.36 -1.84
CA PHE A 349 9.52 -2.00 -1.98
C PHE A 349 10.93 -1.94 -1.38
N SER A 350 11.83 -1.20 -2.03
CA SER A 350 13.18 -1.00 -1.51
C SER A 350 13.59 0.45 -1.67
N LYS A 351 13.75 1.16 -0.56
CA LYS A 351 14.27 2.54 -0.54
C LYS A 351 15.70 2.61 -1.06
N SER A 352 16.59 1.75 -0.55
CA SER A 352 18.00 1.72 -0.93
C SER A 352 18.22 1.31 -2.38
N LYS A 353 17.41 0.39 -2.90
CA LYS A 353 17.48 -0.04 -4.30
C LYS A 353 16.51 0.72 -5.21
N GLY A 354 15.77 1.71 -4.71
CA GLY A 354 14.77 2.46 -5.50
C GLY A 354 13.72 1.60 -6.20
N VAL A 355 13.30 0.46 -5.63
CA VAL A 355 12.33 -0.47 -6.26
C VAL A 355 10.91 -0.18 -5.77
N GLY A 356 9.97 -0.11 -6.72
CA GLY A 356 8.56 0.22 -6.49
C GLY A 356 8.18 1.65 -6.90
N VAL A 357 6.93 2.02 -6.70
CA VAL A 357 6.41 3.37 -6.95
C VAL A 357 6.63 4.26 -5.72
N PHE A 358 7.28 5.40 -5.94
CA PHE A 358 7.49 6.43 -4.92
C PHE A 358 6.44 7.54 -5.01
N GLY A 359 6.34 8.36 -3.96
CA GLY A 359 5.32 9.41 -3.90
C GLY A 359 5.43 10.46 -5.02
N ASN A 360 6.64 10.75 -5.48
CA ASN A 360 6.90 11.59 -6.65
C ASN A 360 6.57 10.86 -7.96
N ASP A 361 6.87 9.56 -8.06
CA ASP A 361 6.52 8.73 -9.22
C ASP A 361 5.01 8.74 -9.47
N ALA A 362 4.20 8.60 -8.40
CA ALA A 362 2.74 8.58 -8.49
C ALA A 362 2.18 9.89 -9.09
N LYS A 363 2.76 11.03 -8.70
CA LYS A 363 2.41 12.36 -9.23
C LYS A 363 2.69 12.51 -10.73
N ASP A 364 3.71 11.81 -11.23
CA ASP A 364 4.10 11.85 -12.64
C ASP A 364 3.33 10.83 -13.51
N THR A 365 2.27 10.26 -12.96
CA THR A 365 1.27 9.47 -13.71
C THR A 365 0.07 10.34 -14.06
N ASN A 366 -0.69 9.95 -15.09
CA ASN A 366 -1.97 10.58 -15.41
C ASN A 366 -3.12 9.99 -14.56
N ILE A 367 -2.81 9.18 -13.54
CA ILE A 367 -3.79 8.58 -12.65
C ILE A 367 -4.11 9.60 -11.55
N PRO A 368 -5.39 9.98 -11.37
CA PRO A 368 -5.78 10.91 -10.33
C PRO A 368 -5.46 10.42 -8.91
N VAL A 369 -5.20 11.35 -7.99
CA VAL A 369 -4.82 11.03 -6.61
C VAL A 369 -5.87 10.18 -5.88
N GLU A 370 -7.15 10.39 -6.14
CA GLU A 370 -8.24 9.64 -5.54
C GLU A 370 -8.20 8.15 -5.88
N VAL A 371 -7.71 7.78 -7.07
CA VAL A 371 -7.53 6.38 -7.46
C VAL A 371 -6.41 5.75 -6.63
N TRP A 372 -5.30 6.46 -6.44
CA TRP A 372 -4.21 6.00 -5.59
C TRP A 372 -4.66 5.82 -4.14
N ARG A 373 -5.38 6.81 -3.59
CA ARG A 373 -5.91 6.73 -2.22
C ARG A 373 -6.87 5.55 -2.08
N TYR A 374 -7.86 5.43 -2.97
CA TYR A 374 -8.84 4.34 -2.96
C TYR A 374 -8.16 2.97 -3.01
N TYR A 375 -7.26 2.77 -3.98
CA TYR A 375 -6.56 1.51 -4.18
C TYR A 375 -5.76 1.10 -2.94
N LEU A 376 -4.97 2.02 -2.40
CA LEU A 376 -4.14 1.75 -1.23
C LEU A 376 -4.99 1.45 0.01
N LEU A 377 -6.13 2.12 0.19
CA LEU A 377 -7.02 1.95 1.34
C LEU A 377 -7.83 0.64 1.24
N THR A 378 -8.30 0.27 0.04
CA THR A 378 -8.94 -1.04 -0.21
C THR A 378 -7.96 -2.19 0.05
N ASN A 379 -6.67 -1.98 -0.24
CA ASN A 379 -5.59 -2.93 -0.01
C ASN A 379 -4.76 -2.62 1.24
N ARG A 380 -5.32 -1.88 2.21
CA ARG A 380 -4.60 -1.52 3.44
C ARG A 380 -4.15 -2.79 4.19
N PRO A 381 -2.85 -2.95 4.50
CA PRO A 381 -2.32 -4.15 5.16
C PRO A 381 -2.62 -4.13 6.67
N GLU A 382 -3.86 -4.39 7.07
CA GLU A 382 -4.28 -4.33 8.49
C GLU A 382 -3.94 -5.58 9.30
N VAL A 383 -3.99 -6.76 8.68
CA VAL A 383 -3.82 -8.07 9.35
C VAL A 383 -2.61 -8.83 8.83
N SER A 384 -2.37 -8.76 7.52
CA SER A 384 -1.26 -9.40 6.83
C SER A 384 -0.66 -8.44 5.81
N ASP A 385 0.54 -8.77 5.34
CA ASP A 385 1.13 -8.09 4.19
C ASP A 385 0.15 -8.12 3.00
N THR A 386 0.13 -7.04 2.21
CA THR A 386 -0.65 -6.94 0.97
C THR A 386 0.25 -6.65 -0.23
N LEU A 387 -0.28 -6.85 -1.43
CA LEU A 387 0.49 -6.70 -2.66
C LEU A 387 -0.10 -5.63 -3.57
N PHE A 388 0.73 -4.65 -3.95
CA PHE A 388 0.42 -3.74 -5.04
C PHE A 388 0.67 -4.43 -6.38
N THR A 389 -0.34 -4.45 -7.26
CA THR A 389 -0.14 -4.77 -8.69
C THR A 389 -0.88 -3.77 -9.57
N TRP A 390 -0.30 -3.45 -10.73
CA TRP A 390 -0.94 -2.52 -11.67
C TRP A 390 -2.26 -3.06 -12.24
N SER A 391 -2.38 -4.38 -12.41
CA SER A 391 -3.63 -5.05 -12.83
C SER A 391 -4.73 -4.91 -11.80
N ASP A 392 -4.41 -5.08 -10.51
CA ASP A 392 -5.42 -4.93 -9.46
C ASP A 392 -5.82 -3.45 -9.34
N LEU A 393 -4.89 -2.50 -9.49
CA LEU A 393 -5.23 -1.07 -9.54
C LEU A 393 -6.22 -0.76 -10.67
N GLN A 394 -5.98 -1.29 -11.88
CA GLN A 394 -6.90 -1.18 -13.00
C GLN A 394 -8.26 -1.78 -12.68
N ALA A 395 -8.30 -2.99 -12.12
CA ALA A 395 -9.54 -3.67 -11.77
C ALA A 395 -10.37 -2.86 -10.75
N LYS A 396 -9.72 -2.31 -9.72
CA LYS A 396 -10.39 -1.46 -8.71
C LYS A 396 -10.90 -0.15 -9.31
N LEU A 397 -10.12 0.50 -10.17
CA LEU A 397 -10.56 1.71 -10.86
C LEU A 397 -11.74 1.42 -11.79
N ASN A 398 -11.61 0.47 -12.71
CA ASN A 398 -12.60 0.26 -13.76
C ASN A 398 -13.88 -0.39 -13.21
N SER A 399 -13.76 -1.39 -12.34
CA SER A 399 -14.94 -2.14 -11.86
C SER A 399 -15.62 -1.47 -10.67
N GLU A 400 -14.87 -0.93 -9.71
CA GLU A 400 -15.46 -0.41 -8.47
C GLU A 400 -15.69 1.10 -8.52
N LEU A 401 -14.70 1.89 -8.97
CA LEU A 401 -14.86 3.34 -9.06
C LEU A 401 -15.69 3.74 -10.28
N LEU A 402 -15.34 3.29 -11.48
CA LEU A 402 -16.02 3.69 -12.72
C LEU A 402 -17.38 3.01 -12.88
N ASN A 403 -17.43 1.68 -12.90
CA ASN A 403 -18.64 0.92 -13.25
C ASN A 403 -19.68 0.82 -12.12
N ASN A 404 -19.30 1.05 -10.85
CA ASN A 404 -20.23 1.07 -9.72
C ASN A 404 -20.50 2.50 -9.24
N LEU A 405 -19.53 3.13 -8.56
CA LEU A 405 -19.72 4.44 -7.92
C LEU A 405 -19.99 5.58 -8.91
N GLY A 406 -19.10 5.75 -9.88
CA GLY A 406 -19.20 6.75 -10.93
C GLY A 406 -20.45 6.55 -11.79
N ASN A 407 -20.76 5.30 -12.16
CA ASN A 407 -21.95 4.97 -12.92
C ASN A 407 -23.25 5.31 -12.17
N PHE A 408 -23.36 4.98 -10.87
CA PHE A 408 -24.53 5.34 -10.07
C PHE A 408 -24.76 6.85 -10.08
N ILE A 409 -23.75 7.62 -9.69
CA ILE A 409 -23.84 9.08 -9.58
C ILE A 409 -24.16 9.71 -10.94
N ASN A 410 -23.44 9.29 -11.99
CA ASN A 410 -23.66 9.83 -13.33
C ASN A 410 -25.08 9.52 -13.85
N ARG A 411 -25.62 8.32 -13.62
CA ARG A 411 -27.00 7.97 -14.04
C ARG A 411 -28.04 8.86 -13.37
N VAL A 412 -27.89 9.11 -12.07
CA VAL A 412 -28.82 9.96 -11.29
C VAL A 412 -28.75 11.40 -11.79
N LEU A 413 -27.56 11.99 -11.80
CA LEU A 413 -27.36 13.39 -12.13
C LEU A 413 -27.68 13.69 -13.60
N SER A 414 -27.21 12.84 -14.53
CA SER A 414 -27.51 13.00 -15.96
C SER A 414 -29.00 12.83 -16.28
N PHE A 415 -29.71 11.94 -15.57
CA PHE A 415 -31.15 11.83 -15.75
C PHE A 415 -31.89 13.07 -15.24
N LEU A 416 -31.52 13.59 -14.07
CA LEU A 416 -32.10 14.82 -13.53
C LEU A 416 -31.86 16.00 -14.46
N ALA A 417 -30.66 16.11 -15.05
CA ALA A 417 -30.27 17.21 -15.91
C ALA A 417 -30.95 17.25 -17.29
N LYS A 418 -31.57 16.14 -17.73
CA LYS A 418 -32.34 16.12 -18.98
C LYS A 418 -33.47 17.14 -18.94
N PRO A 419 -33.81 17.78 -20.07
CA PRO A 419 -34.86 18.79 -20.12
C PRO A 419 -36.23 18.20 -19.73
N PRO A 420 -37.19 19.03 -19.28
CA PRO A 420 -38.56 18.60 -19.03
C PRO A 420 -39.14 17.82 -20.22
N GLY A 421 -39.82 16.70 -19.94
CA GLY A 421 -40.29 15.74 -20.95
C GLY A 421 -39.33 14.57 -21.20
N LEU A 422 -38.06 14.70 -20.82
CA LEU A 422 -37.07 13.61 -20.79
C LEU A 422 -36.40 13.43 -19.41
N GLY A 423 -36.61 14.38 -18.50
CA GLY A 423 -36.12 14.43 -17.12
C GLY A 423 -36.66 15.66 -16.37
N TYR A 424 -35.92 16.18 -15.39
CA TYR A 424 -36.42 17.22 -14.46
C TYR A 424 -35.77 18.60 -14.65
N GLY A 425 -35.01 18.82 -15.73
CA GLY A 425 -34.43 20.13 -16.04
C GLY A 425 -33.40 20.60 -15.02
N SER A 426 -32.65 19.68 -14.41
CA SER A 426 -31.67 19.94 -13.33
C SER A 426 -32.27 20.44 -12.01
N ILE A 427 -33.59 20.33 -11.83
CA ILE A 427 -34.28 20.75 -10.60
C ILE A 427 -34.72 19.50 -9.83
N ILE A 428 -34.38 19.41 -8.54
CA ILE A 428 -34.79 18.29 -7.69
C ILE A 428 -36.32 18.30 -7.54
N PRO A 429 -37.02 17.21 -7.91
CA PRO A 429 -38.48 17.15 -7.81
C PRO A 429 -38.93 17.01 -6.34
N ASP A 430 -40.20 17.29 -6.10
CA ASP A 430 -40.82 16.94 -4.83
C ASP A 430 -41.18 15.44 -4.79
N ALA A 431 -41.23 14.86 -3.59
CA ALA A 431 -41.41 13.42 -3.40
C ALA A 431 -42.29 13.10 -2.18
N PRO A 432 -43.56 13.54 -2.17
CA PRO A 432 -44.48 13.19 -1.08
C PRO A 432 -44.67 11.67 -1.01
N GLY A 433 -44.72 11.12 0.21
CA GLY A 433 -44.96 9.69 0.45
C GLY A 433 -43.75 8.76 0.25
N ALA A 434 -42.53 9.31 0.14
CA ALA A 434 -41.30 8.52 -0.03
C ALA A 434 -41.08 7.47 1.07
N ASP A 435 -41.50 7.77 2.30
CA ASP A 435 -41.45 6.90 3.48
C ASP A 435 -42.37 5.66 3.37
N SER A 436 -43.43 5.77 2.56
CA SER A 436 -44.39 4.69 2.30
C SER A 436 -44.08 3.90 1.02
N HIS A 437 -43.21 4.41 0.13
CA HIS A 437 -42.87 3.74 -1.12
C HIS A 437 -42.05 2.45 -0.87
N PRO A 438 -42.52 1.26 -1.30
CA PRO A 438 -41.95 -0.02 -0.86
C PRO A 438 -40.45 -0.18 -1.11
N LEU A 439 -39.98 0.11 -2.33
CA LEU A 439 -38.56 0.00 -2.68
C LEU A 439 -37.71 1.01 -1.91
N THR A 440 -38.23 2.22 -1.70
CA THR A 440 -37.53 3.31 -1.00
C THR A 440 -37.36 2.98 0.48
N LYS A 441 -38.42 2.45 1.11
CA LYS A 441 -38.40 2.01 2.50
C LYS A 441 -37.42 0.85 2.72
N LYS A 442 -37.40 -0.13 1.80
CA LYS A 442 -36.41 -1.23 1.81
C LYS A 442 -34.99 -0.68 1.74
N LEU A 443 -34.70 0.18 0.76
CA LEU A 443 -33.40 0.80 0.57
C LEU A 443 -32.94 1.59 1.81
N ALA A 444 -33.82 2.43 2.38
CA ALA A 444 -33.52 3.20 3.59
C ALA A 444 -33.14 2.31 4.78
N GLY A 445 -33.81 1.15 4.95
CA GLY A 445 -33.47 0.18 5.97
C GLY A 445 -32.05 -0.38 5.82
N GLU A 446 -31.66 -0.76 4.60
CA GLU A 446 -30.30 -1.28 4.32
C GLU A 446 -29.23 -0.20 4.42
N VAL A 447 -29.48 0.99 3.87
CA VAL A 447 -28.57 2.15 3.98
C VAL A 447 -28.34 2.53 5.43
N GLY A 448 -29.40 2.54 6.26
CA GLY A 448 -29.27 2.78 7.70
C GLY A 448 -28.31 1.81 8.39
N LYS A 449 -28.42 0.50 8.09
CA LYS A 449 -27.51 -0.53 8.63
C LYS A 449 -26.07 -0.31 8.16
N TYR A 450 -25.85 -0.02 6.88
CA TYR A 450 -24.51 0.23 6.35
C TYR A 450 -23.87 1.47 6.97
N VAL A 451 -24.65 2.53 7.17
CA VAL A 451 -24.17 3.75 7.83
C VAL A 451 -23.76 3.48 9.28
N GLU A 452 -24.55 2.70 10.03
CA GLU A 452 -24.20 2.28 11.40
C GLU A 452 -22.92 1.43 11.42
N GLN A 453 -22.80 0.45 10.51
CA GLN A 453 -21.59 -0.37 10.37
C GLN A 453 -20.36 0.43 9.98
N TYR A 454 -20.53 1.44 9.10
CA TYR A 454 -19.46 2.35 8.72
C TYR A 454 -18.96 3.11 9.93
N LEU A 455 -19.86 3.71 10.71
CA LEU A 455 -19.47 4.46 11.90
C LEU A 455 -18.74 3.58 12.92
N GLU A 456 -19.27 2.39 13.19
CA GLU A 456 -18.64 1.44 14.12
C GLU A 456 -17.23 1.06 13.66
N ALA A 457 -17.07 0.77 12.37
CA ALA A 457 -15.77 0.45 11.79
C ALA A 457 -14.79 1.63 11.93
N MET A 458 -15.24 2.85 11.63
CA MET A 458 -14.39 4.04 11.67
C MET A 458 -13.99 4.45 13.09
N GLU A 459 -14.91 4.37 14.08
CA GLU A 459 -14.60 4.58 15.50
C GLU A 459 -13.54 3.59 16.02
N LYS A 460 -13.55 2.35 15.51
CA LYS A 460 -12.58 1.30 15.82
C LYS A 460 -11.36 1.30 14.88
N VAL A 461 -11.22 2.33 14.03
CA VAL A 461 -10.10 2.49 13.07
C VAL A 461 -9.95 1.28 12.12
N LYS A 462 -11.06 0.61 11.78
CA LYS A 462 -11.17 -0.45 10.76
C LYS A 462 -11.40 0.17 9.39
N LEU A 463 -10.39 0.91 8.90
CA LEU A 463 -10.51 1.77 7.72
C LEU A 463 -10.89 1.00 6.46
N LYS A 464 -10.32 -0.20 6.25
CA LYS A 464 -10.65 -1.05 5.10
C LYS A 464 -12.13 -1.49 5.13
N GLN A 465 -12.64 -1.86 6.31
CA GLN A 465 -14.05 -2.23 6.48
C GLN A 465 -14.96 -1.02 6.27
N GLY A 466 -14.61 0.15 6.81
CA GLY A 466 -15.34 1.40 6.59
C GLY A 466 -15.48 1.72 5.10
N LEU A 467 -14.38 1.68 4.34
CA LEU A 467 -14.42 1.92 2.89
C LEU A 467 -15.33 0.92 2.16
N LYS A 468 -15.17 -0.38 2.45
CA LYS A 468 -16.00 -1.44 1.84
C LYS A 468 -17.48 -1.22 2.12
N THR A 469 -17.83 -0.91 3.37
CA THR A 469 -19.20 -0.63 3.79
C THR A 469 -19.79 0.61 3.09
N ALA A 470 -19.01 1.69 2.96
CA ALA A 470 -19.46 2.86 2.20
C ALA A 470 -19.71 2.52 0.72
N MET A 471 -18.84 1.73 0.10
CA MET A 471 -19.01 1.29 -1.30
C MET A 471 -20.21 0.36 -1.50
N SER A 472 -20.63 -0.40 -0.49
CA SER A 472 -21.86 -1.20 -0.55
C SER A 472 -23.11 -0.34 -0.79
N ILE A 473 -23.17 0.88 -0.25
CA ILE A 473 -24.29 1.80 -0.48
C ILE A 473 -24.41 2.20 -1.96
N SER A 474 -23.30 2.32 -2.68
CA SER A 474 -23.32 2.56 -4.14
C SER A 474 -23.93 1.39 -4.89
N SER A 475 -23.62 0.16 -4.49
CA SER A 475 -24.19 -1.05 -5.10
C SER A 475 -25.70 -1.13 -4.86
N GLU A 476 -26.17 -0.82 -3.65
CA GLU A 476 -27.59 -0.71 -3.33
C GLU A 476 -28.28 0.39 -4.16
N GLY A 477 -27.63 1.54 -4.34
CA GLY A 477 -28.12 2.61 -5.20
C GLY A 477 -28.29 2.16 -6.67
N ASN A 478 -27.31 1.44 -7.21
CA ASN A 478 -27.40 0.87 -8.57
C ASN A 478 -28.53 -0.14 -8.69
N ALA A 479 -28.67 -1.05 -7.72
CA ALA A 479 -29.75 -2.04 -7.68
C ALA A 479 -31.12 -1.37 -7.61
N TYR A 480 -31.27 -0.35 -6.74
CA TYR A 480 -32.50 0.42 -6.59
C TYR A 480 -32.93 1.13 -7.88
N LEU A 481 -31.99 1.75 -8.60
CA LEU A 481 -32.28 2.34 -9.92
C LEU A 481 -32.69 1.28 -10.95
N GLN A 482 -32.11 0.09 -10.90
CA GLN A 482 -32.43 -0.98 -11.84
C GLN A 482 -33.80 -1.60 -11.56
N GLU A 483 -34.08 -1.92 -10.29
CA GLU A 483 -35.35 -2.52 -9.85
C GLU A 483 -36.53 -1.56 -10.08
N SER A 484 -36.34 -0.27 -9.82
CA SER A 484 -37.38 0.74 -10.03
C SER A 484 -37.71 0.99 -11.51
N GLN A 485 -36.80 0.67 -12.44
CA GLN A 485 -36.93 1.02 -13.86
C GLN A 485 -37.31 2.50 -14.05
N PHE A 486 -36.65 3.41 -13.32
CA PHE A 486 -37.02 4.83 -13.20
C PHE A 486 -37.26 5.56 -14.54
N TRP A 487 -36.59 5.13 -15.61
CA TRP A 487 -36.76 5.67 -16.96
C TRP A 487 -38.13 5.35 -17.59
N LYS A 488 -38.75 4.22 -17.21
CA LYS A 488 -40.14 3.89 -17.56
C LYS A 488 -41.10 4.61 -16.63
N LEU A 489 -40.82 4.60 -15.32
CA LEU A 489 -41.64 5.31 -14.33
C LEU A 489 -41.82 6.78 -14.69
N TYR A 490 -40.80 7.47 -15.21
CA TYR A 490 -40.95 8.86 -15.61
C TYR A 490 -42.09 9.11 -16.61
N LYS A 491 -42.37 8.13 -17.49
CA LYS A 491 -43.45 8.21 -18.49
C LYS A 491 -44.78 7.69 -17.96
N GLU A 492 -44.75 6.69 -17.09
CA GLU A 492 -45.93 5.94 -16.65
C GLU A 492 -46.47 6.40 -15.29
N ASP A 493 -45.58 6.75 -14.36
CA ASP A 493 -45.85 7.17 -12.98
C ASP A 493 -44.76 8.14 -12.49
N GLN A 494 -44.90 9.40 -12.91
CA GLN A 494 -43.96 10.47 -12.60
C GLN A 494 -43.83 10.74 -11.08
N PRO A 495 -44.89 10.68 -10.25
CA PRO A 495 -44.76 10.74 -8.79
C PRO A 495 -43.80 9.69 -8.20
N SER A 496 -43.95 8.41 -8.58
CA SER A 496 -43.03 7.36 -8.11
C SER A 496 -41.60 7.56 -8.63
N CYS A 497 -41.44 8.01 -9.89
CA CYS A 497 -40.14 8.39 -10.41
C CYS A 497 -39.48 9.51 -9.60
N SER A 498 -40.26 10.51 -9.16
CA SER A 498 -39.76 11.64 -8.36
C SER A 498 -39.23 11.18 -7.01
N ILE A 499 -39.93 10.24 -6.36
CA ILE A 499 -39.46 9.57 -5.13
C ILE A 499 -38.13 8.87 -5.36
N VAL A 500 -38.02 8.08 -6.42
CA VAL A 500 -36.79 7.33 -6.75
C VAL A 500 -35.61 8.28 -6.96
N ILE A 501 -35.79 9.30 -7.79
CA ILE A 501 -34.71 10.25 -8.11
C ILE A 501 -34.31 11.09 -6.91
N LYS A 502 -35.27 11.62 -6.13
CA LYS A 502 -34.95 12.40 -4.92
C LYS A 502 -34.22 11.56 -3.87
N THR A 503 -34.65 10.30 -3.68
CA THR A 503 -33.95 9.35 -2.80
C THR A 503 -32.53 9.08 -3.28
N SER A 504 -32.35 8.80 -4.58
CA SER A 504 -31.02 8.54 -5.14
C SER A 504 -30.09 9.75 -5.05
N LEU A 505 -30.59 10.98 -5.21
CA LEU A 505 -29.80 12.20 -5.01
C LEU A 505 -29.33 12.35 -3.56
N GLY A 506 -30.18 12.01 -2.59
CA GLY A 506 -29.78 11.91 -1.19
C GLY A 506 -28.65 10.91 -0.96
N LEU A 507 -28.70 9.76 -1.64
CA LEU A 507 -27.61 8.78 -1.59
C LEU A 507 -26.31 9.30 -2.24
N VAL A 508 -26.40 10.07 -3.33
CA VAL A 508 -25.22 10.72 -3.93
C VAL A 508 -24.55 11.66 -2.92
N TYR A 509 -25.32 12.50 -2.22
CA TYR A 509 -24.82 13.35 -1.15
C TYR A 509 -24.19 12.53 -0.01
N LEU A 510 -24.89 11.50 0.47
CA LEU A 510 -24.43 10.65 1.56
C LEU A 510 -23.12 9.92 1.22
N LEU A 511 -23.02 9.36 0.01
CA LEU A 511 -21.80 8.72 -0.48
C LEU A 511 -20.63 9.71 -0.55
N ALA A 512 -20.87 10.95 -1.01
CA ALA A 512 -19.84 11.98 -1.01
C ALA A 512 -19.36 12.31 0.42
N CYS A 513 -20.24 12.31 1.42
CA CYS A 513 -19.85 12.50 2.82
C CYS A 513 -19.07 11.29 3.37
N LEU A 514 -19.56 10.06 3.17
CA LEU A 514 -18.93 8.84 3.69
C LEU A 514 -17.56 8.55 3.04
N LEU A 515 -17.37 8.96 1.78
CA LEU A 515 -16.14 8.76 1.03
C LEU A 515 -15.15 9.93 1.12
N GLU A 516 -15.53 11.09 1.67
CA GLU A 516 -14.61 12.23 1.83
C GLU A 516 -13.33 11.88 2.60
N PRO A 517 -13.38 11.07 3.68
CA PRO A 517 -12.16 10.66 4.37
C PRO A 517 -11.19 9.87 3.48
N PHE A 518 -11.73 9.12 2.52
CA PHE A 518 -10.96 8.20 1.68
C PHE A 518 -10.49 8.87 0.39
N ILE A 519 -11.39 9.59 -0.30
CA ILE A 519 -11.19 10.19 -1.62
C ILE A 519 -11.73 11.63 -1.65
N PRO A 520 -11.12 12.58 -0.93
CA PRO A 520 -11.67 13.92 -0.71
C PRO A 520 -11.91 14.72 -2.00
N SER A 521 -11.04 14.57 -3.01
CA SER A 521 -11.21 15.25 -4.31
C SER A 521 -12.47 14.79 -5.05
N PHE A 522 -12.86 13.51 -4.90
CA PHE A 522 -14.11 13.00 -5.44
C PHE A 522 -15.32 13.67 -4.76
N SER A 523 -15.29 13.80 -3.44
CA SER A 523 -16.37 14.46 -2.69
C SER A 523 -16.51 15.93 -3.09
N VAL A 524 -15.40 16.64 -3.30
CA VAL A 524 -15.40 18.01 -3.84
C VAL A 524 -16.12 18.07 -5.19
N GLU A 525 -15.78 17.17 -6.12
CA GLU A 525 -16.39 17.18 -7.45
C GLU A 525 -17.88 16.81 -7.41
N VAL A 526 -18.28 15.84 -6.56
CA VAL A 526 -19.71 15.51 -6.38
C VAL A 526 -20.47 16.69 -5.79
N PHE A 527 -19.94 17.37 -4.77
CA PHE A 527 -20.58 18.56 -4.18
C PHE A 527 -20.70 19.71 -5.20
N LYS A 528 -19.68 19.90 -6.06
CA LYS A 528 -19.73 20.84 -7.18
C LYS A 528 -20.85 20.48 -8.18
N GLN A 529 -20.98 19.21 -8.56
CA GLN A 529 -22.07 18.77 -9.44
C GLN A 529 -23.45 18.86 -8.78
N LEU A 530 -23.53 18.69 -7.46
CA LEU A 530 -24.75 18.95 -6.67
C LEU A 530 -25.01 20.45 -6.47
N ASN A 531 -24.07 21.33 -6.83
CA ASN A 531 -24.12 22.78 -6.57
C ASN A 531 -24.29 23.10 -5.08
N LEU A 532 -23.46 22.46 -4.24
CA LEU A 532 -23.41 22.65 -2.79
C LEU A 532 -21.97 22.99 -2.35
N PRO A 533 -21.80 23.86 -1.34
CA PRO A 533 -20.49 24.09 -0.73
C PRO A 533 -20.05 22.87 0.08
N LEU A 534 -18.75 22.53 0.05
CA LEU A 534 -18.21 21.36 0.74
C LEU A 534 -18.37 21.44 2.26
N GLU A 535 -18.43 22.66 2.81
CA GLU A 535 -18.63 22.93 4.24
C GLU A 535 -19.97 22.40 4.77
N GLN A 536 -20.91 22.06 3.89
CA GLN A 536 -22.16 21.39 4.26
C GLN A 536 -21.96 19.88 4.53
N ALA A 537 -20.90 19.26 3.99
CA ALA A 537 -20.59 17.85 4.23
C ALA A 537 -20.43 17.60 5.74
N SER A 538 -21.22 16.67 6.27
CA SER A 538 -21.32 16.48 7.72
C SER A 538 -21.87 15.08 8.02
N LEU A 539 -21.32 14.46 9.06
CA LEU A 539 -21.78 13.20 9.67
C LEU A 539 -21.93 13.39 11.19
N CYS A 540 -22.37 14.56 11.60
CA CYS A 540 -22.41 14.98 12.99
C CYS A 540 -23.72 14.55 13.64
N ASP A 541 -23.62 13.82 14.76
CA ASP A 541 -24.79 13.38 15.53
C ASP A 541 -25.62 14.56 16.03
N GLU A 542 -24.96 15.62 16.49
CA GLU A 542 -25.62 16.84 17.02
C GLU A 542 -26.45 17.57 15.96
N LYS A 543 -26.15 17.37 14.67
CA LYS A 543 -26.92 17.95 13.55
C LYS A 543 -28.04 17.02 13.04
N GLY A 544 -28.20 15.84 13.63
CA GLY A 544 -29.17 14.83 13.19
C GLY A 544 -28.81 14.18 11.84
N ASP A 545 -27.54 14.23 11.43
CA ASP A 545 -27.09 13.69 10.14
C ASP A 545 -27.33 12.19 10.02
N MET A 546 -27.20 11.46 11.14
CA MET A 546 -27.37 10.02 11.18
C MET A 546 -28.82 9.59 10.95
N ASP A 547 -29.77 10.34 11.53
CA ASP A 547 -31.19 10.11 11.29
C ASP A 547 -31.60 10.52 9.87
N ARG A 548 -30.97 11.58 9.32
CA ARG A 548 -31.17 11.98 7.92
C ARG A 548 -30.61 10.96 6.93
N ALA A 549 -29.50 10.29 7.25
CA ALA A 549 -28.95 9.22 6.41
C ALA A 549 -29.93 8.04 6.22
N LYS A 550 -30.83 7.80 7.20
CA LYS A 550 -31.91 6.80 7.13
C LYS A 550 -33.12 7.28 6.31
N ARG A 551 -33.16 8.55 5.90
CA ARG A 551 -34.19 9.15 5.06
C ARG A 551 -33.54 9.91 3.91
N PRO A 552 -32.90 9.23 2.94
CA PRO A 552 -32.15 9.91 1.90
C PRO A 552 -32.96 10.97 1.12
N TRP A 553 -34.26 10.76 0.94
CA TRP A 553 -35.16 11.70 0.28
C TRP A 553 -35.34 13.06 1.01
N ASP A 554 -34.97 13.16 2.29
CA ASP A 554 -35.05 14.39 3.09
C ASP A 554 -33.73 15.18 3.10
N ILE A 555 -32.64 14.63 2.56
CA ILE A 555 -31.31 15.24 2.62
C ILE A 555 -31.24 16.50 1.77
N LEU A 556 -31.74 16.44 0.53
CA LEU A 556 -31.69 17.54 -0.42
C LEU A 556 -33.09 18.13 -0.64
N PRO A 557 -33.25 19.47 -0.56
CA PRO A 557 -34.56 20.10 -0.68
C PRO A 557 -35.09 20.03 -2.11
N ALA A 558 -36.41 19.89 -2.24
CA ALA A 558 -37.10 20.02 -3.52
C ALA A 558 -36.92 21.45 -4.07
N GLY A 559 -36.87 21.59 -5.39
CA GLY A 559 -36.63 22.88 -6.06
C GLY A 559 -35.17 23.31 -6.13
N HIS A 560 -34.25 22.63 -5.44
CA HIS A 560 -32.81 22.89 -5.59
C HIS A 560 -32.34 22.60 -7.02
N LYS A 561 -31.47 23.45 -7.54
CA LYS A 561 -30.89 23.29 -8.89
C LYS A 561 -29.46 22.78 -8.79
N ILE A 562 -29.22 21.61 -9.36
CA ILE A 562 -27.89 21.01 -9.42
C ILE A 562 -26.99 21.73 -10.45
N GLY A 563 -25.69 21.45 -10.39
CA GLY A 563 -24.70 21.88 -11.37
C GLY A 563 -24.73 21.01 -12.63
N THR A 564 -23.64 21.06 -13.40
CA THR A 564 -23.50 20.25 -14.63
C THR A 564 -22.99 18.86 -14.29
N PRO A 565 -23.70 17.77 -14.64
CA PRO A 565 -23.20 16.41 -14.46
C PRO A 565 -22.01 16.12 -15.37
N GLU A 566 -20.97 15.48 -14.82
CA GLU A 566 -19.77 15.08 -15.55
C GLU A 566 -19.25 13.71 -15.07
N PRO A 567 -18.66 12.88 -15.95
CA PRO A 567 -18.03 11.63 -15.53
C PRO A 567 -16.90 11.86 -14.50
N LEU A 568 -17.00 11.17 -13.36
CA LEU A 568 -16.06 11.33 -12.24
C LEU A 568 -14.76 10.56 -12.39
N PHE A 569 -14.78 9.45 -13.13
CA PHE A 569 -13.62 8.59 -13.34
C PHE A 569 -13.40 8.33 -14.83
N LYS A 570 -12.15 8.04 -15.19
CA LYS A 570 -11.76 7.62 -16.52
C LYS A 570 -11.25 6.19 -16.46
N GLU A 571 -11.58 5.42 -17.49
CA GLU A 571 -11.08 4.07 -17.67
C GLU A 571 -9.56 4.07 -17.79
N LEU A 572 -8.91 3.12 -17.12
CA LEU A 572 -7.49 2.82 -17.32
C LEU A 572 -7.35 1.63 -18.26
N LYS A 573 -6.68 1.83 -19.39
CA LYS A 573 -6.57 0.82 -20.46
C LYS A 573 -5.43 -0.16 -20.21
N ASP A 574 -5.54 -1.34 -20.81
CA ASP A 574 -4.51 -2.39 -20.74
C ASP A 574 -3.15 -1.87 -21.21
N GLU A 575 -3.10 -1.05 -22.28
CA GLU A 575 -1.83 -0.51 -22.77
C GLU A 575 -1.15 0.43 -21.77
N GLU A 576 -1.94 1.22 -21.03
CA GLU A 576 -1.43 2.12 -19.98
C GLU A 576 -0.91 1.33 -18.79
N VAL A 577 -1.58 0.24 -18.41
CA VAL A 577 -1.13 -0.67 -17.35
C VAL A 577 0.21 -1.31 -17.70
N GLU A 578 0.37 -1.84 -18.92
CA GLU A 578 1.63 -2.43 -19.35
C GLU A 578 2.75 -1.39 -19.46
N ASP A 579 2.44 -0.16 -19.88
CA ASP A 579 3.39 0.95 -19.88
C ASP A 579 3.86 1.29 -18.46
N TYR A 580 2.94 1.44 -17.51
CA TYR A 580 3.28 1.69 -16.12
C TYR A 580 4.09 0.56 -15.48
N ARG A 581 3.72 -0.72 -15.71
CA ARG A 581 4.53 -1.86 -15.24
C ARG A 581 5.96 -1.79 -15.75
N ARG A 582 6.15 -1.47 -17.03
CA ARG A 582 7.48 -1.34 -17.64
C ARG A 582 8.23 -0.13 -17.08
N ARG A 583 7.56 1.02 -17.02
CA ARG A 583 8.13 2.29 -16.53
C ARG A 583 8.61 2.17 -15.10
N PHE A 584 7.86 1.48 -14.24
CA PHE A 584 8.16 1.32 -12.82
C PHE A 584 8.76 -0.07 -12.47
N ALA A 585 9.24 -0.80 -13.46
CA ALA A 585 10.08 -1.99 -13.24
C ALA A 585 11.53 -1.57 -12.93
N GLY A 586 12.23 -2.40 -12.16
CA GLY A 586 13.62 -2.15 -11.75
C GLY A 586 13.77 -1.03 -10.70
N SER A 587 15.02 -0.61 -10.50
CA SER A 587 15.38 0.48 -9.58
C SER A 587 15.11 1.86 -10.21
N GLN A 588 14.97 2.91 -9.39
CA GLN A 588 14.90 4.29 -9.87
C GLN A 588 16.13 4.70 -10.69
N ALA A 589 17.32 4.17 -10.39
CA ALA A 589 18.52 4.42 -11.19
C ALA A 589 18.37 3.83 -12.60
N ASP A 590 17.95 2.56 -12.71
CA ASP A 590 17.70 1.90 -14.00
C ASP A 590 16.65 2.65 -14.83
N ARG A 591 15.64 3.24 -14.15
CA ARG A 591 14.59 4.05 -14.80
C ARG A 591 15.16 5.34 -15.37
N LEU A 592 15.97 6.06 -14.60
CA LEU A 592 16.58 7.32 -15.05
C LEU A 592 17.48 7.10 -16.26
N GLU A 593 18.34 6.07 -16.24
CA GLU A 593 19.19 5.72 -17.37
C GLU A 593 18.37 5.37 -18.63
N ARG A 594 17.29 4.60 -18.46
CA ARG A 594 16.39 4.25 -19.56
C ARG A 594 15.65 5.48 -20.10
N ASP A 595 15.15 6.34 -19.23
CA ASP A 595 14.43 7.57 -19.61
C ASP A 595 15.36 8.54 -20.35
N GLU A 596 16.62 8.65 -19.93
CA GLU A 596 17.64 9.43 -20.63
C GLU A 596 17.96 8.83 -21.99
N ALA A 597 18.14 7.51 -22.08
CA ALA A 597 18.36 6.82 -23.35
C ALA A 597 17.19 6.98 -24.31
N GLU A 598 15.94 6.89 -23.83
CA GLU A 598 14.74 7.10 -24.65
C GLU A 598 14.58 8.57 -25.09
N LYS A 599 14.87 9.54 -24.21
CA LYS A 599 14.87 10.96 -24.56
C LYS A 599 15.94 11.26 -25.61
N ALA A 600 17.14 10.71 -25.44
CA ALA A 600 18.23 10.83 -26.41
C ALA A 600 17.86 10.21 -27.77
N ALA A 601 17.22 9.03 -27.76
CA ALA A 601 16.73 8.37 -28.98
C ALA A 601 15.64 9.20 -29.68
N LYS A 602 14.64 9.72 -28.94
CA LYS A 602 13.58 10.59 -29.47
C LYS A 602 14.16 11.90 -30.03
N LEU A 603 15.13 12.51 -29.35
CA LEU A 603 15.81 13.72 -29.82
C LEU A 603 16.63 13.44 -31.09
N ALA A 604 17.34 12.30 -31.16
CA ALA A 604 18.07 11.87 -32.34
C ALA A 604 17.13 11.61 -33.53
N GLU A 605 15.94 11.04 -33.30
CA GLU A 605 14.93 10.83 -34.34
C GLU A 605 14.30 12.15 -34.81
N GLN A 606 14.04 13.10 -33.90
CA GLN A 606 13.58 14.44 -34.24
C GLN A 606 14.63 15.26 -35.01
N LEU A 607 15.91 15.12 -34.65
CA LEU A 607 17.03 15.72 -35.38
C LEU A 607 17.20 15.10 -36.77
N LYS A 608 17.04 13.78 -36.92
CA LYS A 608 17.00 13.09 -38.22
C LYS A 608 15.83 13.56 -39.09
N LYS A 609 14.63 13.74 -38.49
CA LYS A 609 13.44 14.28 -39.19
C LYS A 609 13.61 15.76 -39.59
N LYS A 610 14.39 16.55 -38.86
CA LYS A 610 14.74 17.93 -39.24
C LYS A 610 15.85 17.99 -40.31
N ALA A 611 16.78 17.04 -40.31
CA ALA A 611 17.81 16.92 -41.35
C ALA A 611 17.25 16.46 -42.72
N SER A 612 16.10 15.77 -42.73
CA SER A 612 15.47 15.26 -43.96
C SER A 612 14.53 16.24 -44.69
N VAL A 613 14.45 17.52 -44.30
CA VAL A 613 13.58 18.53 -44.95
C VAL A 613 14.32 19.44 -45.96
N GLY A 614 15.64 19.28 -46.13
CA GLY A 614 16.42 20.02 -47.14
C GLY A 614 16.85 19.14 -48.33
N GLY A 615 15.98 18.94 -49.33
CA GLY A 615 16.40 18.28 -50.58
C GLY A 615 15.30 17.80 -51.54
N GLY A 616 14.87 18.68 -52.45
CA GLY A 616 14.58 18.43 -53.88
C GLY A 616 13.72 17.24 -54.37
N LYS A 617 12.62 17.59 -55.06
CA LYS A 617 11.55 16.78 -55.70
C LYS A 617 11.96 15.81 -56.85
N LYS A 618 11.01 14.86 -57.07
CA LYS A 618 10.56 14.11 -58.29
C LYS A 618 10.99 12.63 -58.30
N GLN A 619 10.13 11.63 -58.56
CA GLN A 619 8.90 11.54 -59.37
C GLN A 619 8.00 10.38 -58.89
N GLN A 620 6.68 10.55 -58.98
CA GLN A 620 5.65 9.51 -58.79
C GLN A 620 5.17 8.95 -60.13
N ALA A 621 4.93 7.64 -60.18
CA ALA A 621 3.87 6.95 -60.94
C ALA A 621 3.76 5.53 -60.33
N LYS A 622 2.62 4.85 -60.17
CA LYS A 622 1.20 5.06 -60.46
C LYS A 622 0.45 4.03 -59.58
N LYS A 623 -0.70 4.40 -59.01
CA LYS A 623 -1.69 3.45 -58.44
C LYS A 623 -2.33 2.59 -59.57
N PRO A 624 -2.97 1.47 -59.22
CA PRO A 624 -4.42 1.55 -59.06
C PRO A 624 -4.95 0.94 -57.75
N ALA A 625 -6.00 1.58 -57.23
CA ALA A 625 -7.00 0.98 -56.33
C ALA A 625 -7.83 -0.04 -57.14
N SER A 626 -8.29 -1.15 -56.58
CA SER A 626 -9.53 -1.31 -55.80
C SER A 626 -9.55 -2.78 -55.30
N GLU A 627 -10.30 -3.27 -54.31
CA GLU A 627 -11.67 -3.04 -53.87
C GLU A 627 -11.82 -3.47 -52.40
N ALA A 628 -12.77 -2.85 -51.72
CA ALA A 628 -13.29 -3.31 -50.45
C ALA A 628 -13.99 -4.68 -50.61
N LYS A 629 -13.67 -5.62 -49.71
CA LYS A 629 -14.64 -6.63 -49.26
C LYS A 629 -14.59 -6.74 -47.74
N SER A 630 -15.62 -6.18 -47.14
CA SER A 630 -16.14 -6.54 -45.83
C SER A 630 -16.34 -8.06 -45.74
N LYS A 631 -15.66 -8.71 -44.80
CA LYS A 631 -16.14 -9.93 -44.17
C LYS A 631 -16.09 -9.70 -42.67
N GLY A 632 -17.27 -9.64 -42.06
CA GLY A 632 -17.40 -9.69 -40.62
C GLY A 632 -16.74 -10.95 -40.11
N SER A 633 -15.80 -10.79 -39.18
CA SER A 633 -15.44 -11.86 -38.27
C SER A 633 -16.35 -11.69 -37.06
N VAL A 634 -17.40 -12.51 -36.99
CA VAL A 634 -17.95 -12.93 -35.70
C VAL A 634 -16.74 -13.34 -34.85
N GLU A 635 -16.52 -12.68 -33.72
CA GLU A 635 -15.56 -13.14 -32.72
C GLU A 635 -15.99 -14.55 -32.33
N ARG A 636 -15.32 -15.56 -32.90
CA ARG A 636 -15.49 -16.94 -32.45
C ARG A 636 -14.94 -17.00 -31.05
N GLU A 637 -15.75 -17.52 -30.14
CA GLU A 637 -15.37 -17.87 -28.77
C GLU A 637 -14.02 -18.63 -28.78
N ILE A 638 -13.10 -18.23 -27.91
CA ILE A 638 -11.80 -18.88 -27.77
C ILE A 638 -12.05 -20.29 -27.21
N SER A 639 -11.74 -21.33 -28.00
CA SER A 639 -11.97 -22.74 -27.61
C SER A 639 -10.76 -23.34 -26.89
N ILE A 640 -11.03 -24.19 -25.89
CA ILE A 640 -10.02 -24.98 -25.14
C ILE A 640 -9.21 -25.91 -26.04
N THR A 641 -9.78 -26.35 -27.17
CA THR A 641 -9.12 -27.20 -28.17
C THR A 641 -7.93 -26.54 -28.84
N ARG A 642 -7.70 -25.23 -28.64
CA ARG A 642 -6.50 -24.52 -29.11
C ARG A 642 -5.27 -24.79 -28.24
N LEU A 643 -5.44 -25.29 -27.02
CA LEU A 643 -4.34 -25.70 -26.16
C LEU A 643 -3.81 -27.08 -26.55
N ASP A 644 -2.49 -27.23 -26.55
CA ASP A 644 -1.83 -28.53 -26.69
C ASP A 644 -1.40 -29.03 -25.31
N ILE A 645 -2.32 -29.71 -24.61
CA ILE A 645 -2.03 -30.34 -23.31
C ILE A 645 -1.74 -31.82 -23.56
N ARG A 646 -0.60 -32.30 -23.09
CA ARG A 646 -0.17 -33.70 -23.27
C ARG A 646 0.27 -34.35 -21.97
N VAL A 647 0.25 -35.68 -21.95
CA VAL A 647 0.83 -36.50 -20.88
C VAL A 647 2.35 -36.50 -21.03
N GLY A 648 3.07 -35.91 -20.07
CA GLY A 648 4.53 -35.91 -20.03
C GLY A 648 5.08 -36.83 -18.93
N LEU A 649 6.25 -37.44 -19.15
CA LEU A 649 6.99 -38.20 -18.14
C LEU A 649 8.26 -37.43 -17.75
N ILE A 650 8.38 -37.06 -16.47
CA ILE A 650 9.58 -36.40 -15.96
C ILE A 650 10.72 -37.42 -15.88
N LYS A 651 11.65 -37.36 -16.84
CA LYS A 651 12.82 -38.25 -16.91
C LYS A 651 13.93 -37.82 -15.97
N LYS A 652 14.04 -36.52 -15.72
CA LYS A 652 15.05 -35.95 -14.83
C LYS A 652 14.52 -34.66 -14.23
N VAL A 653 14.81 -34.46 -12.95
CA VAL A 653 14.50 -33.22 -12.23
C VAL A 653 15.68 -32.83 -11.34
N GLN A 654 16.01 -31.54 -11.34
CA GLN A 654 17.03 -30.99 -10.47
C GLN A 654 16.62 -29.60 -10.01
N LYS A 655 17.13 -29.14 -8.86
CA LYS A 655 16.96 -27.75 -8.44
C LYS A 655 17.68 -26.82 -9.42
N HIS A 656 17.09 -25.67 -9.68
CA HIS A 656 17.70 -24.66 -10.54
C HIS A 656 18.98 -24.13 -9.88
N PRO A 657 20.10 -24.00 -10.61
CA PRO A 657 21.40 -23.61 -10.04
C PRO A 657 21.37 -22.22 -9.40
N ASP A 658 20.66 -21.29 -10.03
CA ASP A 658 20.60 -19.88 -9.62
C ASP A 658 19.25 -19.45 -9.00
N ALA A 659 18.42 -20.41 -8.55
CA ALA A 659 17.10 -20.08 -7.98
C ALA A 659 16.56 -21.15 -7.01
N ASP A 660 16.40 -20.77 -5.74
CA ASP A 660 15.96 -21.67 -4.65
C ASP A 660 14.51 -22.15 -4.76
N SER A 661 13.69 -21.49 -5.59
CA SER A 661 12.27 -21.80 -5.75
C SER A 661 11.93 -22.55 -7.03
N LEU A 662 12.92 -22.85 -7.89
CA LEU A 662 12.68 -23.41 -9.22
C LEU A 662 13.28 -24.82 -9.37
N TYR A 663 12.53 -25.71 -10.03
CA TYR A 663 13.06 -26.94 -10.60
C TYR A 663 13.37 -26.75 -12.08
N VAL A 664 14.28 -27.58 -12.60
CA VAL A 664 14.54 -27.78 -14.01
C VAL A 664 14.25 -29.23 -14.34
N GLU A 665 13.22 -29.46 -15.14
CA GLU A 665 12.75 -30.79 -15.54
C GLU A 665 13.11 -31.09 -17.01
N GLU A 666 13.52 -32.33 -17.28
CA GLU A 666 13.55 -32.91 -18.62
C GLU A 666 12.33 -33.82 -18.76
N ILE A 667 11.36 -33.39 -19.56
CA ILE A 667 10.06 -34.06 -19.70
C ILE A 667 9.95 -34.70 -21.08
N ASP A 668 9.75 -36.02 -21.11
CA ASP A 668 9.44 -36.79 -22.31
C ASP A 668 7.96 -36.61 -22.66
N LEU A 669 7.70 -36.05 -23.84
CA LEU A 669 6.37 -35.78 -24.39
C LEU A 669 6.06 -36.65 -25.62
N GLY A 670 6.80 -37.74 -25.83
CA GLY A 670 6.61 -38.63 -26.99
C GLY A 670 7.09 -38.03 -28.33
N GLU A 671 7.90 -36.97 -28.29
CA GLU A 671 8.40 -36.23 -29.47
C GLU A 671 9.84 -36.65 -29.89
N GLY A 672 10.40 -37.67 -29.26
CA GLY A 672 11.78 -38.14 -29.45
C GLY A 672 12.76 -37.55 -28.44
N ASP A 673 12.86 -36.21 -28.38
CA ASP A 673 13.69 -35.50 -27.40
C ASP A 673 12.86 -35.01 -26.21
N CYS A 674 13.48 -34.96 -25.02
CA CYS A 674 12.86 -34.36 -23.84
C CYS A 674 12.87 -32.84 -23.94
N ARG A 675 11.77 -32.20 -23.53
CA ARG A 675 11.71 -30.73 -23.40
C ARG A 675 12.22 -30.30 -22.02
N THR A 676 12.96 -29.20 -21.99
CA THR A 676 13.34 -28.53 -20.74
C THR A 676 12.16 -27.70 -20.24
N VAL A 677 11.71 -27.98 -19.03
CA VAL A 677 10.69 -27.19 -18.32
C VAL A 677 11.32 -26.60 -17.05
N VAL A 678 10.86 -25.42 -16.66
CA VAL A 678 11.26 -24.77 -15.41
C VAL A 678 10.00 -24.47 -14.61
N SER A 679 9.85 -25.08 -13.43
CA SER A 679 8.64 -24.95 -12.60
C SER A 679 8.93 -24.35 -11.23
N GLY A 680 7.95 -23.66 -10.64
CA GLY A 680 8.02 -23.06 -9.30
C GLY A 680 7.68 -24.00 -8.15
N LEU A 681 7.91 -25.32 -8.29
CA LEU A 681 7.34 -26.34 -7.42
C LEU A 681 8.20 -26.72 -6.21
N VAL A 682 9.40 -26.16 -6.05
CA VAL A 682 10.37 -26.55 -4.99
C VAL A 682 9.80 -26.43 -3.57
N LYS A 683 8.94 -25.44 -3.32
CA LYS A 683 8.33 -25.21 -1.99
C LYS A 683 7.16 -26.14 -1.68
N TYR A 684 6.65 -26.85 -2.69
CA TYR A 684 5.39 -27.56 -2.62
C TYR A 684 5.54 -29.06 -2.80
N ILE A 685 6.44 -29.49 -3.70
CA ILE A 685 6.62 -30.89 -4.05
C ILE A 685 8.10 -31.27 -3.87
N PRO A 686 8.40 -32.26 -3.02
CA PRO A 686 9.75 -32.79 -2.86
C PRO A 686 10.31 -33.34 -4.18
N LEU A 687 11.62 -33.29 -4.36
CA LEU A 687 12.29 -33.67 -5.61
C LEU A 687 12.05 -35.15 -5.95
N GLU A 688 12.06 -36.00 -4.92
CA GLU A 688 11.79 -37.44 -5.01
C GLU A 688 10.38 -37.76 -5.53
N GLU A 689 9.40 -36.89 -5.29
CA GLU A 689 8.03 -37.06 -5.78
C GLU A 689 7.83 -36.56 -7.22
N MET A 690 8.82 -35.86 -7.78
CA MET A 690 8.80 -35.35 -9.15
C MET A 690 9.45 -36.35 -10.13
N GLN A 691 10.47 -37.07 -9.68
CA GLN A 691 11.24 -37.97 -10.53
C GLN A 691 10.40 -39.17 -11.03
N ASN A 692 10.44 -39.46 -12.33
CA ASN A 692 9.68 -40.54 -12.98
C ASN A 692 8.15 -40.42 -12.86
N ARG A 693 7.64 -39.22 -12.57
CA ARG A 693 6.19 -38.96 -12.48
C ARG A 693 5.60 -38.58 -13.83
N LYS A 694 4.39 -39.07 -14.12
CA LYS A 694 3.58 -38.60 -15.25
C LYS A 694 2.79 -37.36 -14.84
N VAL A 695 2.74 -36.34 -15.69
CA VAL A 695 2.10 -35.05 -15.43
C VAL A 695 1.39 -34.54 -16.69
N CYS A 696 0.37 -33.69 -16.52
CA CYS A 696 -0.21 -32.94 -17.64
C CYS A 696 0.66 -31.71 -17.95
N VAL A 697 0.99 -31.49 -19.22
CA VAL A 697 1.92 -30.45 -19.67
C VAL A 697 1.32 -29.65 -20.82
N LEU A 698 1.34 -28.32 -20.73
CA LEU A 698 0.97 -27.42 -21.81
C LEU A 698 2.18 -27.16 -22.71
N CYS A 699 2.07 -27.55 -23.98
CA CYS A 699 3.18 -27.70 -24.92
C CYS A 699 3.29 -26.59 -25.97
N ASN A 700 2.24 -25.79 -26.18
CA ASN A 700 2.20 -24.78 -27.25
C ASN A 700 2.29 -23.34 -26.75
N LEU A 701 2.77 -23.11 -25.51
CA LEU A 701 3.17 -21.77 -25.07
C LEU A 701 4.47 -21.34 -25.75
N LYS A 702 4.63 -20.03 -25.96
CA LYS A 702 5.92 -19.48 -26.40
C LYS A 702 6.97 -19.74 -25.30
N PRO A 703 8.13 -20.32 -25.62
CA PRO A 703 9.17 -20.57 -24.61
C PRO A 703 9.60 -19.31 -23.86
N ALA A 704 9.78 -19.42 -22.55
CA ALA A 704 10.12 -18.31 -21.65
C ALA A 704 11.45 -18.56 -20.93
N SER A 705 12.28 -17.53 -20.81
CA SER A 705 13.53 -17.62 -20.05
C SER A 705 13.27 -17.32 -18.58
N MET A 706 13.58 -18.28 -17.71
CA MET A 706 13.45 -18.17 -16.26
C MET A 706 14.85 -18.32 -15.67
N ARG A 707 15.39 -17.22 -15.11
CA ARG A 707 16.73 -17.19 -14.48
C ARG A 707 17.85 -17.79 -15.35
N GLY A 708 17.78 -17.55 -16.67
CA GLY A 708 18.79 -17.97 -17.64
C GLY A 708 18.50 -19.30 -18.35
N ILE A 709 17.58 -20.12 -17.84
CA ILE A 709 17.17 -21.38 -18.47
C ILE A 709 15.86 -21.16 -19.24
N LYS A 710 15.77 -21.69 -20.46
CA LYS A 710 14.60 -21.54 -21.34
C LYS A 710 13.61 -22.67 -21.08
N SER A 711 12.47 -22.37 -20.48
CA SER A 711 11.34 -23.29 -20.34
C SER A 711 10.58 -23.40 -21.66
N GLN A 712 10.42 -24.62 -22.17
CA GLN A 712 9.82 -24.93 -23.48
C GLN A 712 8.37 -25.45 -23.37
N ALA A 713 7.88 -25.63 -22.15
CA ALA A 713 6.53 -26.09 -21.83
C ALA A 713 6.17 -25.64 -20.41
N MET A 714 4.98 -25.99 -19.93
CA MET A 714 4.55 -25.71 -18.57
C MET A 714 3.82 -26.91 -17.98
N VAL A 715 4.21 -27.35 -16.79
CA VAL A 715 3.48 -28.38 -16.03
C VAL A 715 2.21 -27.78 -15.44
N LEU A 716 1.08 -28.50 -15.52
CA LEU A 716 -0.18 -28.06 -14.93
C LEU A 716 -0.27 -28.49 -13.47
N ALA A 717 -0.60 -27.54 -12.59
CA ALA A 717 -0.78 -27.78 -11.17
C ALA A 717 -2.02 -27.07 -10.62
N ALA A 718 -2.75 -27.74 -9.73
CA ALA A 718 -3.84 -27.14 -8.98
C ALA A 718 -3.32 -26.44 -7.73
N SER A 719 -3.95 -25.33 -7.35
CA SER A 719 -3.67 -24.60 -6.11
C SER A 719 -4.96 -24.30 -5.37
N ASN A 720 -4.90 -24.36 -4.03
CA ASN A 720 -6.01 -23.94 -3.17
C ASN A 720 -6.15 -22.41 -3.14
N SER A 721 -7.26 -21.90 -2.59
CA SER A 721 -7.66 -20.49 -2.67
C SER A 721 -6.70 -19.49 -2.01
N ASP A 722 -5.89 -19.92 -1.04
CA ASP A 722 -4.86 -19.12 -0.37
C ASP A 722 -3.44 -19.41 -0.90
N HIS A 723 -3.31 -20.26 -1.92
CA HIS A 723 -2.05 -20.69 -2.55
C HIS A 723 -1.02 -21.30 -1.59
N THR A 724 -1.44 -21.82 -0.42
CA THR A 724 -0.54 -22.50 0.52
C THR A 724 -0.22 -23.93 0.12
N LYS A 725 -1.07 -24.55 -0.71
CA LYS A 725 -0.91 -25.93 -1.20
C LYS A 725 -1.01 -25.99 -2.72
N VAL A 726 -0.08 -26.71 -3.35
CA VAL A 726 -0.02 -26.94 -4.80
C VAL A 726 0.17 -28.42 -5.07
N GLU A 727 -0.59 -28.98 -6.02
CA GLU A 727 -0.52 -30.38 -6.45
C GLU A 727 -0.46 -30.46 -7.98
N LEU A 728 0.35 -31.36 -8.52
CA LEU A 728 0.37 -31.62 -9.96
C LEU A 728 -0.94 -32.25 -10.43
N VAL A 729 -1.34 -31.94 -11.67
CA VAL A 729 -2.44 -32.62 -12.35
C VAL A 729 -1.92 -33.94 -12.92
N ASP A 730 -2.24 -35.04 -12.24
CA ASP A 730 -1.78 -36.39 -12.55
C ASP A 730 -2.71 -37.05 -13.58
N PRO A 731 -2.20 -37.50 -14.74
CA PRO A 731 -2.95 -38.38 -15.63
C PRO A 731 -3.02 -39.80 -15.06
N PRO A 732 -3.96 -40.65 -15.53
CA PRO A 732 -4.04 -42.05 -15.11
C PRO A 732 -2.71 -42.81 -15.29
N PRO A 733 -2.34 -43.74 -14.41
CA PRO A 733 -1.06 -44.46 -14.49
C PRO A 733 -0.81 -45.17 -15.84
N SER A 734 -1.87 -45.67 -16.47
CA SER A 734 -1.82 -46.34 -17.78
C SER A 734 -1.88 -45.39 -18.98
N ALA A 735 -1.97 -44.07 -18.78
CA ALA A 735 -2.00 -43.09 -19.88
C ALA A 735 -0.70 -43.12 -20.69
N VAL A 736 -0.78 -42.97 -22.01
CA VAL A 736 0.37 -43.06 -22.90
C VAL A 736 1.14 -41.74 -22.89
N VAL A 737 2.48 -41.81 -22.78
CA VAL A 737 3.33 -40.60 -22.83
C VAL A 737 3.24 -39.97 -24.23
N GLY A 738 3.03 -38.65 -24.26
CA GLY A 738 2.81 -37.86 -25.47
C GLY A 738 1.36 -37.84 -25.96
N GLU A 739 0.46 -38.59 -25.34
CA GLU A 739 -0.95 -38.53 -25.68
C GLU A 739 -1.55 -37.15 -25.33
N ARG A 740 -2.40 -36.64 -26.21
CA ARG A 740 -3.12 -35.39 -26.04
C ARG A 740 -4.29 -35.56 -25.06
N VAL A 741 -4.40 -34.64 -24.11
CA VAL A 741 -5.55 -34.52 -23.22
C VAL A 741 -6.74 -33.93 -24.00
N THR A 742 -7.90 -34.56 -23.86
CA THR A 742 -9.13 -34.22 -24.56
C THR A 742 -10.22 -33.75 -23.60
N PHE A 743 -11.20 -33.04 -24.13
CA PHE A 743 -12.33 -32.48 -23.38
C PHE A 743 -13.62 -32.88 -24.10
N GLN A 744 -14.49 -33.62 -23.41
CA GLN A 744 -15.73 -34.10 -24.02
C GLN A 744 -16.59 -32.93 -24.53
N GLY A 745 -17.05 -33.00 -25.78
CA GLY A 745 -17.87 -31.95 -26.38
C GLY A 745 -17.09 -30.80 -27.02
N PHE A 746 -15.75 -30.81 -26.98
CA PHE A 746 -14.91 -29.88 -27.73
C PHE A 746 -14.10 -30.61 -28.80
N GLU A 747 -14.31 -30.24 -30.07
CA GLU A 747 -13.53 -30.74 -31.20
C GLU A 747 -12.64 -29.63 -31.77
N GLY A 748 -11.40 -29.96 -32.13
CA GLY A 748 -10.47 -29.02 -32.75
C GLY A 748 -9.00 -29.38 -32.56
N GLU A 749 -8.16 -28.80 -33.41
CA GLU A 749 -6.71 -28.95 -33.39
C GLU A 749 -6.04 -27.84 -32.56
N PRO A 750 -4.92 -28.12 -31.87
CA PRO A 750 -4.20 -27.11 -31.12
C PRO A 750 -3.52 -26.11 -32.06
N ASP A 751 -3.31 -24.89 -31.59
CA ASP A 751 -2.43 -23.96 -32.30
C ASP A 751 -0.97 -24.50 -32.22
N ASP A 752 -0.17 -24.39 -33.30
CA ASP A 752 1.25 -24.78 -33.27
C ASP A 752 2.03 -24.07 -32.16
N VAL A 753 1.80 -22.76 -32.02
CA VAL A 753 2.28 -21.92 -30.92
C VAL A 753 1.21 -20.86 -30.63
N LEU A 754 0.78 -20.77 -29.38
CA LEU A 754 -0.19 -19.78 -28.92
C LEU A 754 0.37 -18.37 -29.12
N ASN A 755 -0.41 -17.52 -29.78
CA ASN A 755 -0.05 -16.12 -29.97
C ASN A 755 -0.23 -15.35 -28.64
N PRO A 756 0.85 -14.84 -28.01
CA PRO A 756 0.74 -14.16 -26.72
C PRO A 756 -0.15 -12.91 -26.74
N LYS A 757 -0.29 -12.27 -27.91
CA LYS A 757 -1.17 -11.10 -28.08
C LYS A 757 -2.66 -11.44 -28.04
N LYS A 758 -3.03 -12.70 -28.28
CA LYS A 758 -4.42 -13.17 -28.28
C LYS A 758 -4.87 -13.67 -26.90
N LYS A 759 -3.99 -13.68 -25.89
CA LYS A 759 -4.27 -14.09 -24.50
C LYS A 759 -5.06 -15.41 -24.39
N VAL A 760 -4.76 -16.39 -25.25
CA VAL A 760 -5.56 -17.63 -25.40
C VAL A 760 -5.52 -18.47 -24.14
N TRP A 761 -4.32 -18.72 -23.62
CA TRP A 761 -4.14 -19.44 -22.36
C TRP A 761 -4.80 -18.69 -21.20
N GLU A 762 -4.58 -17.38 -21.11
CA GLU A 762 -5.08 -16.55 -20.03
C GLU A 762 -6.61 -16.46 -20.00
N THR A 763 -7.24 -16.52 -21.17
CA THR A 763 -8.70 -16.56 -21.30
C THR A 763 -9.28 -17.91 -20.88
N LEU A 764 -8.57 -19.01 -21.16
CA LEU A 764 -9.06 -20.36 -20.90
C LEU A 764 -8.74 -20.87 -19.49
N GLN A 765 -7.62 -20.43 -18.91
CA GLN A 765 -7.16 -20.89 -17.59
C GLN A 765 -8.11 -20.51 -16.45
N VAL A 766 -8.90 -19.43 -16.60
CA VAL A 766 -9.84 -18.98 -15.56
C VAL A 766 -10.94 -20.00 -15.29
N ASP A 767 -11.23 -20.85 -16.28
CA ASP A 767 -12.23 -21.92 -16.20
C ASP A 767 -11.60 -23.29 -15.94
N LEU A 768 -10.27 -23.38 -15.77
CA LEU A 768 -9.56 -24.61 -15.40
C LEU A 768 -9.51 -24.74 -13.87
N GLN A 769 -10.22 -25.73 -13.34
CA GLN A 769 -10.33 -25.97 -11.90
C GLN A 769 -10.47 -27.45 -11.57
N THR A 770 -10.22 -27.84 -10.32
CA THR A 770 -10.54 -29.17 -9.83
C THR A 770 -11.97 -29.20 -9.26
N ASN A 771 -12.70 -30.30 -9.45
CA ASN A 771 -14.05 -30.45 -8.89
C ASN A 771 -14.03 -31.14 -7.50
N SER A 772 -15.22 -31.42 -6.94
CA SER A 772 -15.35 -32.10 -5.64
C SER A 772 -14.79 -33.53 -5.62
N ASP A 773 -14.69 -34.18 -6.77
CA ASP A 773 -14.16 -35.54 -6.93
C ASP A 773 -12.65 -35.54 -7.26
N LEU A 774 -11.99 -34.40 -7.07
CA LEU A 774 -10.56 -34.17 -7.33
C LEU A 774 -10.18 -34.34 -8.81
N VAL A 775 -11.15 -34.24 -9.71
CA VAL A 775 -10.93 -34.33 -11.16
C VAL A 775 -10.59 -32.94 -11.70
N ALA A 776 -9.57 -32.86 -12.54
CA ALA A 776 -9.25 -31.64 -13.27
C ALA A 776 -10.27 -31.40 -14.39
N CYS A 777 -10.85 -30.19 -14.44
CA CYS A 777 -11.93 -29.84 -15.34
C CYS A 777 -11.71 -28.48 -16.01
N TYR A 778 -12.25 -28.32 -17.22
CA TYR A 778 -12.48 -27.03 -17.87
C TYR A 778 -13.99 -26.79 -17.97
N LYS A 779 -14.54 -25.74 -17.35
CA LYS A 779 -16.01 -25.51 -17.29
C LYS A 779 -16.78 -26.78 -16.87
N ASP A 780 -16.31 -27.45 -15.82
CA ASP A 780 -16.81 -28.73 -15.29
C ASP A 780 -16.70 -29.95 -16.23
N ILE A 781 -16.04 -29.81 -17.38
CA ILE A 781 -15.75 -30.92 -18.31
C ILE A 781 -14.38 -31.53 -17.99
N PRO A 782 -14.29 -32.84 -17.67
CA PRO A 782 -13.03 -33.47 -17.28
C PRO A 782 -11.93 -33.44 -18.35
N LEU A 783 -10.70 -33.18 -17.92
CA LEU A 783 -9.49 -33.47 -18.69
C LEU A 783 -9.34 -34.99 -18.81
N THR A 784 -9.39 -35.52 -20.04
CA THR A 784 -9.49 -36.97 -20.28
C THR A 784 -8.38 -37.46 -21.21
N THR A 785 -7.82 -38.62 -20.87
CA THR A 785 -6.90 -39.42 -21.70
C THR A 785 -7.61 -40.73 -22.10
N SER A 786 -7.00 -41.50 -23.00
CA SER A 786 -7.44 -42.86 -23.37
C SER A 786 -7.56 -43.81 -22.17
N ALA A 787 -6.83 -43.53 -21.10
CA ALA A 787 -6.81 -44.30 -19.85
C ALA A 787 -7.76 -43.79 -18.77
N GLY A 788 -8.48 -42.69 -19.01
CA GLY A 788 -9.42 -42.07 -18.06
C GLY A 788 -9.09 -40.61 -17.73
N VAL A 789 -9.72 -40.11 -16.66
CA VAL A 789 -9.67 -38.69 -16.25
C VAL A 789 -8.41 -38.33 -15.47
N CYS A 790 -7.91 -37.12 -15.67
CA CYS A 790 -6.79 -36.56 -14.90
C CYS A 790 -7.27 -36.02 -13.55
N LYS A 791 -6.48 -36.24 -12.49
CA LYS A 791 -6.87 -35.93 -11.10
C LYS A 791 -5.76 -35.23 -10.34
N VAL A 792 -6.11 -34.69 -9.18
CA VAL A 792 -5.16 -34.25 -8.14
C VAL A 792 -5.34 -35.08 -6.88
N ALA A 793 -4.41 -34.97 -5.94
CA ALA A 793 -4.39 -35.84 -4.75
C ALA A 793 -5.43 -35.44 -3.70
N SER A 794 -5.66 -34.14 -3.50
CA SER A 794 -6.57 -33.66 -2.44
C SER A 794 -7.12 -32.23 -2.60
N ILE A 795 -6.66 -31.44 -3.58
CA ILE A 795 -7.19 -30.08 -3.80
C ILE A 795 -8.55 -30.16 -4.53
N SER A 796 -9.65 -29.93 -3.83
CA SER A 796 -10.98 -29.72 -4.43
C SER A 796 -11.26 -28.24 -4.67
N CYS A 797 -11.98 -27.90 -5.75
CA CYS A 797 -12.33 -26.53 -6.12
C CYS A 797 -11.12 -25.58 -6.23
N GLY A 798 -9.95 -26.11 -6.61
CA GLY A 798 -8.72 -25.35 -6.76
C GLY A 798 -8.50 -24.89 -8.19
N SER A 799 -7.89 -23.72 -8.37
CA SER A 799 -7.54 -23.21 -9.71
C SER A 799 -6.34 -23.96 -10.27
N ILE A 800 -6.40 -24.38 -11.54
CA ILE A 800 -5.31 -25.06 -12.25
C ILE A 800 -4.54 -24.03 -13.08
N ARG A 801 -3.22 -24.04 -12.98
CA ARG A 801 -2.32 -23.13 -13.70
C ARG A 801 -1.10 -23.83 -14.25
#